data_AF-A0A553JPX5-F1
#
_entry.id   AF-A0A553JPX5-F1
#
_cell.length_a   1.000
_cell.length_b   1.000
_cell.length_c   1.000
_cell.angle_alpha   90.00
_cell.angle_beta   90.00
_cell.angle_gamma   90.00
#
_symmetry.space_group_name_H-M   'P 1'
#
loop_
_entity.id
_entity.type
_entity.pdbx_description
1 polymer ?
#
loop_
_entity_poly.entity_id
_entity_poly.type
_entity_poly.pdbx_seq_one_letter_code
_entity_poly.pdbx_strand_id
1 'polypeptide(L)'
;MMKQFNFNAATKAVLGAGLLSFALIGCGSDGKDGTNGEDGVIGVNIDNAKSINAILTDAAVDAGSVTVNFKLENDNGVAILDLDLAKKGLELNFGIAQLSHETRIFGEGGEAVEFDRGFQWQAYINTPKTPNEDWIPEDETNINPSNQVQAGVESAASCETCFVDNGDGSYSYTYKQNIADVTTPVAVVYNAENTQRATLELELVRGSEKIAANAHFDWQPSSGMTDGIQTRDVVAIETCYTCHQPESLAFHGGKRIDLENCASCHTATSGDPESGNSVDFTYMIHAIHKGDARTTYAPDSPDADEKGNIPAPYKVIGYGGGVHDYGKVMYPQTPAADCTACHVTGENAPADAELFLANQSNTACIACHTTMPKAYHDPSDENCISCHIEEGYARSGAEAHGDATKRYKASQGYSAKYSNIKVTGDVLTFDLQILDEKGEPVTKEFIANPSKYTKSSIYFSWDTDKDYPAYTDGTKYSARGFALLNPDVSTYDEATQTFTINSSKSVLELPADLKGKSVELFAGVATCFKAGGYGRPTVEPTACQYDETDPTKLLTNAAYIQDAPLGFTWNDTDTSEPAKARRDIIDTTKCMGCHNQEIVHYDNGVNCQTCHTPDKGLNKWGGNVPTSFAYKAHHAEGHYLKYAGVGSSTVVKTDCKTCHTNNGIELGRSPDRAWRYGDANGNDIWVSSDAGACLSCHQKYLSDSGKSHITTNGGILDGVDAADVQHRAKETCSTCHSAEKVIELHGY
;
A
#
# COMPACT_ATOMS: atom_id res chain seq x y z
N MET A 1 -21.75 -15.73 -84.06
CA MET A 1 -23.15 -15.62 -83.63
C MET A 1 -23.20 -14.68 -82.44
N MET A 2 -23.90 -13.55 -82.57
CA MET A 2 -24.15 -12.65 -81.44
C MET A 2 -24.98 -13.35 -80.37
N LYS A 3 -24.58 -13.24 -79.12
CA LYS A 3 -25.52 -13.13 -77.99
C LYS A 3 -24.98 -12.11 -76.99
N GLN A 4 -25.77 -11.08 -76.77
CA GLN A 4 -25.63 -10.12 -75.68
C GLN A 4 -26.03 -10.78 -74.36
N PHE A 5 -25.36 -10.41 -73.27
CA PHE A 5 -25.96 -10.38 -71.92
C PHE A 5 -25.50 -9.13 -71.17
N ASN A 6 -26.45 -8.55 -70.43
CA ASN A 6 -26.40 -7.30 -69.68
C ASN A 6 -25.45 -7.35 -68.47
N PHE A 7 -24.77 -6.23 -68.22
CA PHE A 7 -23.98 -5.97 -67.03
C PHE A 7 -24.85 -5.63 -65.81
N ASN A 8 -24.48 -6.17 -64.64
CA ASN A 8 -25.04 -5.82 -63.33
C ASN A 8 -24.45 -4.48 -62.81
N ALA A 9 -25.15 -3.84 -61.88
CA ALA A 9 -24.98 -2.47 -61.39
C ALA A 9 -23.64 -2.12 -60.70
N ALA A 10 -22.63 -3.00 -60.74
CA ALA A 10 -21.30 -2.76 -60.19
C ALA A 10 -20.31 -2.10 -61.18
N THR A 11 -20.70 -1.86 -62.44
CA THR A 11 -19.78 -1.39 -63.50
C THR A 11 -19.99 0.08 -63.90
N LYS A 12 -20.75 0.87 -63.13
CA LYS A 12 -21.06 2.29 -63.44
C LYS A 12 -20.24 3.35 -62.67
N ALA A 13 -19.24 2.97 -61.88
CA ALA A 13 -18.43 3.92 -61.09
C ALA A 13 -16.93 3.97 -61.44
N VAL A 14 -16.46 3.29 -62.50
CA VAL A 14 -15.03 3.24 -62.88
C VAL A 14 -14.74 3.92 -64.24
N LEU A 15 -15.74 4.55 -64.87
CA LEU A 15 -15.57 5.28 -66.13
C LEU A 15 -15.80 6.77 -65.91
N GLY A 16 -14.79 7.45 -65.35
CA GLY A 16 -14.86 8.88 -65.06
C GLY A 16 -13.52 9.62 -64.93
N ALA A 17 -12.36 8.99 -65.23
CA ALA A 17 -11.07 9.71 -65.19
C ALA A 17 -9.95 9.01 -65.98
N GLY A 18 -10.25 8.48 -67.16
CA GLY A 18 -9.26 7.76 -67.97
C GLY A 18 -9.41 8.07 -69.45
N LEU A 19 -9.22 9.33 -69.85
CA LEU A 19 -9.09 9.74 -71.25
C LEU A 19 -8.64 11.20 -71.34
N LEU A 20 -7.33 11.44 -71.25
CA LEU A 20 -6.62 12.57 -71.87
C LEU A 20 -5.12 12.39 -71.65
N SER A 21 -4.54 11.45 -72.39
CA SER A 21 -3.10 11.38 -72.61
C SER A 21 -2.88 10.99 -74.06
N PHE A 22 -1.93 11.67 -74.71
CA PHE A 22 -1.59 11.69 -76.14
C PHE A 22 -2.28 12.73 -77.01
N ALA A 23 -1.83 13.98 -76.88
CA ALA A 23 -1.11 14.67 -77.97
C ALA A 23 -0.74 16.10 -77.54
N LEU A 24 0.54 16.33 -77.24
CA LEU A 24 1.25 17.60 -77.46
C LEU A 24 2.74 17.37 -77.26
N ILE A 25 3.41 17.02 -78.37
CA ILE A 25 4.85 17.17 -78.53
C ILE A 25 5.09 18.66 -78.79
N GLY A 26 5.91 19.30 -77.96
CA GLY A 26 6.54 20.59 -78.28
C GLY A 26 6.35 21.69 -77.22
N CYS A 27 7.19 21.67 -76.18
CA CYS A 27 7.95 22.83 -75.68
C CYS A 27 9.03 22.34 -74.70
N GLY A 28 10.17 23.03 -74.72
CA GLY A 28 11.45 22.55 -74.22
C GLY A 28 11.52 22.27 -72.71
N SER A 29 12.38 21.30 -72.38
CA SER A 29 12.85 21.01 -71.03
C SER A 29 13.64 22.20 -70.48
N ASP A 30 13.11 22.87 -69.47
CA ASP A 30 13.77 23.95 -68.72
C ASP A 30 13.65 23.79 -67.20
N GLY A 31 13.85 22.59 -66.66
CA GLY A 31 13.99 22.48 -65.21
C GLY A 31 14.10 21.04 -64.77
N LYS A 32 15.11 20.76 -63.96
CA LYS A 32 15.18 19.50 -63.21
C LYS A 32 13.88 19.37 -62.42
N ASP A 33 13.15 18.27 -62.59
CA ASP A 33 12.09 17.90 -61.67
C ASP A 33 12.72 17.88 -60.27
N GLY A 34 12.25 18.76 -59.39
CA GLY A 34 12.70 18.79 -58.01
C GLY A 34 12.46 17.42 -57.41
N THR A 35 13.47 16.87 -56.72
CA THR A 35 13.27 15.69 -55.87
C THR A 35 12.10 15.97 -54.93
N ASN A 36 11.22 14.99 -54.72
CA ASN A 36 10.23 15.07 -53.64
C ASN A 36 10.97 15.53 -52.37
N GLY A 37 10.44 16.56 -51.71
CA GLY A 37 10.98 16.95 -50.40
C GLY A 37 10.95 15.75 -49.48
N GLU A 38 11.91 15.65 -48.56
CA GLU A 38 11.85 14.63 -47.52
C GLU A 38 10.53 14.76 -46.76
N ASP A 39 9.91 13.61 -46.45
CA ASP A 39 8.68 13.59 -45.66
C ASP A 39 8.95 14.33 -44.34
N GLY A 40 8.13 15.33 -44.03
CA GLY A 40 8.29 16.11 -42.81
C GLY A 40 8.12 15.24 -41.57
N VAL A 41 8.93 15.49 -40.54
CA VAL A 41 8.80 14.85 -39.23
C VAL A 41 7.39 15.07 -38.69
N ILE A 42 6.69 13.99 -38.35
CA ILE A 42 5.41 14.05 -37.64
C ILE A 42 5.70 14.08 -36.15
N GLY A 43 5.58 15.25 -35.53
CA GLY A 43 5.77 15.41 -34.10
C GLY A 43 4.90 16.53 -33.52
N VAL A 44 4.82 16.56 -32.19
CA VAL A 44 4.17 17.63 -31.43
C VAL A 44 5.22 18.43 -30.68
N ASN A 45 5.11 19.76 -30.74
CA ASN A 45 5.98 20.62 -29.94
C ASN A 45 5.73 20.36 -28.45
N ILE A 46 6.80 20.29 -27.65
CA ILE A 46 6.74 20.02 -26.21
C ILE A 46 5.75 20.90 -25.46
N ASP A 47 5.53 22.15 -25.88
CA ASP A 47 4.62 23.09 -25.23
C ASP A 47 3.14 22.71 -25.34
N ASN A 48 2.81 21.85 -26.32
CA ASN A 48 1.47 21.35 -26.55
C ASN A 48 1.32 19.88 -26.17
N ALA A 49 2.40 19.23 -25.70
CA ALA A 49 2.38 17.85 -25.27
C ALA A 49 1.55 17.72 -23.98
N LYS A 50 0.55 16.82 -24.00
CA LYS A 50 -0.28 16.50 -22.81
C LYS A 50 0.34 15.43 -21.92
N SER A 51 1.28 14.69 -22.48
CA SER A 51 2.08 13.66 -21.83
C SER A 51 3.43 13.59 -22.51
N ILE A 52 4.43 13.18 -21.75
CA ILE A 52 5.82 13.04 -22.18
C ILE A 52 6.33 11.75 -21.56
N ASN A 53 6.75 10.83 -22.42
CA ASN A 53 7.41 9.60 -22.09
C ASN A 53 8.86 9.72 -22.59
N ALA A 54 9.82 9.48 -21.70
CA ALA A 54 11.23 9.53 -22.03
C ALA A 54 11.79 8.12 -22.16
N ILE A 55 12.60 7.89 -23.20
CA ILE A 55 13.18 6.58 -23.48
C ILE A 55 14.65 6.77 -23.82
N LEU A 56 15.54 6.32 -22.95
CA LEU A 56 16.97 6.20 -23.29
C LEU A 56 17.15 4.96 -24.19
N THR A 57 17.89 5.13 -25.28
CA THR A 57 17.96 4.15 -26.37
C THR A 57 19.34 3.55 -26.58
N ASP A 58 20.38 4.30 -26.24
CA ASP A 58 21.77 3.90 -26.44
C ASP A 58 22.68 4.72 -25.53
N ALA A 59 23.83 4.14 -25.16
CA ALA A 59 24.83 4.78 -24.33
C ALA A 59 26.24 4.30 -24.71
N ALA A 60 27.20 5.23 -24.74
CA ALA A 60 28.59 4.94 -25.08
C ALA A 60 29.55 5.64 -24.12
N VAL A 61 30.71 5.01 -23.90
CA VAL A 61 31.82 5.57 -23.11
C VAL A 61 33.07 5.61 -23.98
N ASP A 62 33.65 6.80 -24.15
CA ASP A 62 34.95 6.99 -24.82
C ASP A 62 35.88 7.81 -23.94
N ALA A 63 37.00 7.22 -23.50
CA ALA A 63 37.96 7.83 -22.59
C ALA A 63 37.31 8.50 -21.35
N GLY A 64 36.26 7.87 -20.81
CA GLY A 64 35.48 8.37 -19.68
C GLY A 64 34.44 9.44 -20.01
N SER A 65 34.37 9.93 -21.26
CA SER A 65 33.25 10.74 -21.74
C SER A 65 32.07 9.84 -22.01
N VAL A 66 30.92 10.13 -21.41
CA VAL A 66 29.69 9.36 -21.60
C VAL A 66 28.77 10.13 -22.56
N THR A 67 28.18 9.44 -23.53
CA THR A 67 27.15 9.98 -24.40
C THR A 67 25.94 9.05 -24.39
N VAL A 68 24.74 9.60 -24.21
CA VAL A 68 23.47 8.87 -24.28
C VAL A 68 22.59 9.42 -25.39
N ASN A 69 21.83 8.53 -26.02
CA ASN A 69 20.80 8.87 -27.00
C ASN A 69 19.44 8.55 -26.42
N PHE A 70 18.46 9.43 -26.61
CA PHE A 70 17.12 9.24 -26.09
C PHE A 70 16.05 9.77 -27.05
N LYS A 71 14.81 9.37 -26.80
CA LYS A 71 13.63 9.84 -27.52
C LYS A 71 12.59 10.33 -26.53
N LEU A 72 11.80 11.29 -26.98
CA LEU A 72 10.63 11.76 -26.26
C LEU A 72 9.38 11.54 -27.12
N GLU A 73 8.35 10.95 -26.54
CA GLU A 73 7.06 10.71 -27.20
C GLU A 73 5.89 10.99 -26.26
N ASN A 74 4.69 11.23 -26.79
CA ASN A 74 3.47 11.24 -25.97
C ASN A 74 2.87 9.84 -25.83
N ASP A 75 1.76 9.69 -25.10
CA ASP A 75 1.11 8.37 -24.88
C ASP A 75 0.60 7.69 -26.16
N ASN A 76 0.56 8.40 -27.29
CA ASN A 76 0.20 7.84 -28.59
C ASN A 76 1.44 7.45 -29.44
N GLY A 77 2.64 7.55 -28.88
CA GLY A 77 3.91 7.29 -29.57
C GLY A 77 4.30 8.36 -30.60
N VAL A 78 3.73 9.58 -30.50
CA VAL A 78 4.10 10.69 -31.39
C VAL A 78 5.29 11.44 -30.79
N ALA A 79 6.32 11.65 -31.61
CA ALA A 79 7.54 12.37 -31.25
C ALA A 79 7.26 13.74 -30.61
N ILE A 80 7.95 14.05 -29.52
CA ILE A 80 7.98 15.38 -28.90
C ILE A 80 9.17 16.15 -29.46
N LEU A 81 8.93 17.37 -29.93
CA LEU A 81 9.91 18.21 -30.63
C LEU A 81 10.19 19.53 -29.88
N ASP A 82 11.26 20.21 -30.29
CA ASP A 82 11.63 21.58 -29.91
C ASP A 82 11.94 21.77 -28.42
N LEU A 83 12.83 20.95 -27.88
CA LEU A 83 13.31 21.12 -26.50
C LEU A 83 14.26 22.32 -26.39
N ASP A 84 13.74 23.44 -25.87
CA ASP A 84 14.54 24.63 -25.54
C ASP A 84 14.98 24.61 -24.07
N LEU A 85 16.21 24.19 -23.81
CA LEU A 85 16.77 24.14 -22.45
C LEU A 85 16.93 25.51 -21.76
N ALA A 86 16.83 26.62 -22.51
CA ALA A 86 16.82 27.97 -21.92
C ALA A 86 15.42 28.37 -21.41
N LYS A 87 14.40 27.58 -21.73
CA LYS A 87 13.02 27.86 -21.37
C LYS A 87 12.80 27.74 -19.87
N LYS A 88 12.18 28.78 -19.29
CA LYS A 88 11.72 28.73 -17.89
C LYS A 88 10.65 27.66 -17.70
N GLY A 89 10.82 26.84 -16.66
CA GLY A 89 9.89 25.77 -16.32
C GLY A 89 10.14 24.47 -17.06
N LEU A 90 11.18 24.38 -17.90
CA LEU A 90 11.70 23.11 -18.40
C LEU A 90 13.03 22.81 -17.69
N GLU A 91 13.09 21.67 -16.99
CA GLU A 91 14.32 21.12 -16.45
C GLU A 91 14.59 19.77 -17.12
N LEU A 92 15.83 19.56 -17.53
CA LEU A 92 16.33 18.29 -18.04
C LEU A 92 17.68 18.01 -17.37
N ASN A 93 17.74 16.95 -16.57
CA ASN A 93 18.95 16.56 -15.85
C ASN A 93 19.26 15.08 -16.08
N PHE A 94 20.55 14.74 -16.00
CA PHE A 94 21.08 13.42 -16.25
C PHE A 94 21.93 12.92 -15.08
N GLY A 95 21.74 11.67 -14.69
CA GLY A 95 22.57 10.96 -13.71
C GLY A 95 23.38 9.85 -14.37
N ILE A 96 24.50 9.47 -13.77
CA ILE A 96 25.33 8.33 -14.20
C ILE A 96 25.92 7.65 -12.97
N ALA A 97 25.73 6.33 -12.87
CA ALA A 97 26.19 5.51 -11.75
C ALA A 97 26.73 4.17 -12.22
N GLN A 98 27.68 3.62 -11.48
CA GLN A 98 28.21 2.27 -11.66
C GLN A 98 27.61 1.31 -10.63
N LEU A 99 27.32 0.09 -11.05
CA LEU A 99 26.99 -1.01 -10.17
C LEU A 99 28.29 -1.72 -9.75
N SER A 100 28.83 -1.33 -8.60
CA SER A 100 30.13 -1.83 -8.11
C SER A 100 29.94 -2.99 -7.12
N HIS A 101 30.75 -4.04 -7.25
CA HIS A 101 30.82 -5.09 -6.23
C HIS A 101 31.58 -4.57 -5.01
N GLU A 102 30.97 -4.67 -3.83
CA GLU A 102 31.50 -4.13 -2.59
C GLU A 102 31.83 -5.24 -1.58
N THR A 103 32.95 -5.07 -0.88
CA THR A 103 33.30 -5.89 0.28
C THR A 103 33.60 -4.98 1.47
N ARG A 104 33.40 -5.50 2.69
CA ARG A 104 33.74 -4.77 3.93
C ARG A 104 34.48 -5.66 4.89
N ILE A 105 35.61 -5.18 5.37
CA ILE A 105 36.44 -5.86 6.37
C ILE A 105 35.98 -5.46 7.77
N PHE A 106 35.78 -6.44 8.64
CA PHE A 106 35.51 -6.26 10.06
C PHE A 106 36.63 -6.89 10.90
N GLY A 107 37.00 -6.23 12.00
CA GLY A 107 38.13 -6.62 12.84
C GLY A 107 39.46 -6.03 12.37
N GLU A 108 40.53 -6.27 13.13
CA GLU A 108 41.88 -5.79 12.85
C GLU A 108 42.91 -6.93 12.87
N GLY A 109 44.02 -6.74 12.16
CA GLY A 109 45.14 -7.69 12.19
C GLY A 109 44.77 -9.09 11.67
N GLY A 110 45.18 -10.13 12.39
CA GLY A 110 44.98 -11.54 11.98
C GLY A 110 43.55 -12.06 12.14
N GLU A 111 42.64 -11.27 12.72
CA GLU A 111 41.22 -11.62 12.94
C GLU A 111 40.28 -10.88 11.97
N ALA A 112 40.85 -10.09 11.05
CA ALA A 112 40.08 -9.35 10.05
C ALA A 112 39.37 -10.32 9.09
N VAL A 113 38.05 -10.19 8.97
CA VAL A 113 37.23 -10.98 8.06
C VAL A 113 36.60 -10.05 7.02
N GLU A 114 36.80 -10.38 5.76
CA GLU A 114 36.15 -9.72 4.63
C GLU A 114 34.76 -10.33 4.42
N PHE A 115 33.75 -9.47 4.32
CA PHE A 115 32.39 -9.87 4.02
C PHE A 115 31.91 -9.23 2.72
N ASP A 116 31.28 -10.05 1.88
CA ASP A 116 30.61 -9.62 0.67
C ASP A 116 29.40 -8.73 1.00
N ARG A 117 29.31 -7.56 0.34
CA ARG A 117 28.20 -6.60 0.48
C ARG A 117 27.36 -6.51 -0.80
N GLY A 118 27.58 -7.45 -1.73
CA GLY A 118 26.91 -7.50 -3.02
C GLY A 118 27.25 -6.30 -3.90
N PHE A 119 26.43 -6.08 -4.91
CA PHE A 119 26.61 -4.95 -5.82
C PHE A 119 25.84 -3.71 -5.35
N GLN A 120 26.46 -2.54 -5.33
CA GLN A 120 25.83 -1.28 -4.89
C GLN A 120 26.01 -0.18 -5.93
N TRP A 121 24.98 0.67 -6.08
CA TRP A 121 25.06 1.83 -6.97
C TRP A 121 26.00 2.89 -6.41
N GLN A 122 26.95 3.31 -7.22
CA GLN A 122 27.89 4.40 -6.96
C GLN A 122 27.75 5.46 -8.05
N ALA A 123 27.08 6.56 -7.72
CA ALA A 123 26.99 7.70 -8.62
C ALA A 123 28.37 8.33 -8.83
N TYR A 124 28.69 8.76 -10.05
CA TYR A 124 29.92 9.50 -10.32
C TYR A 124 29.83 10.97 -9.93
N ILE A 125 28.62 11.50 -9.78
CA ILE A 125 28.36 12.90 -9.44
C ILE A 125 27.95 12.95 -7.96
N ASN A 126 28.84 13.47 -7.11
CA ASN A 126 28.60 13.61 -5.67
C ASN A 126 28.99 15.00 -5.19
N THR A 127 28.24 15.54 -4.23
CA THR A 127 28.53 16.83 -3.61
C THR A 127 28.68 16.67 -2.10
N PRO A 128 29.76 17.20 -1.48
CA PRO A 128 29.84 17.25 -0.02
C PRO A 128 28.82 18.25 0.52
N LYS A 129 28.20 17.91 1.64
CA LYS A 129 27.21 18.74 2.32
C LYS A 129 27.61 18.91 3.78
N THR A 130 27.57 20.15 4.24
CA THR A 130 27.79 20.53 5.63
C THR A 130 26.44 20.91 6.23
N PRO A 131 26.16 20.54 7.49
CA PRO A 131 24.90 20.90 8.13
C PRO A 131 24.66 22.40 8.10
N ASN A 132 23.48 22.81 7.68
CA ASN A 132 23.01 24.17 7.80
C ASN A 132 22.30 24.35 9.16
N GLU A 133 22.96 25.02 10.10
CA GLU A 133 22.41 25.27 11.44
C GLU A 133 21.06 26.02 11.40
N ASP A 134 20.83 26.89 10.41
CA ASP A 134 19.58 27.63 10.26
C ASP A 134 18.38 26.74 9.87
N TRP A 135 18.65 25.51 9.41
CA TRP A 135 17.62 24.55 8.99
C TRP A 135 17.23 23.58 10.10
N ILE A 136 17.98 23.56 11.20
CA ILE A 136 17.75 22.67 12.34
C ILE A 136 16.91 23.44 13.37
N PRO A 137 15.65 23.04 13.64
CA PRO A 137 14.86 23.69 14.66
C PRO A 137 15.52 23.60 16.04
N GLU A 138 15.33 24.65 16.85
CA GLU A 138 15.74 24.64 18.26
C GLU A 138 15.07 23.46 18.98
N ASP A 139 15.84 22.73 19.79
CA ASP A 139 15.41 21.54 20.53
C ASP A 139 15.02 20.30 19.72
N GLU A 140 15.34 20.24 18.41
CA GLU A 140 15.09 19.03 17.61
C GLU A 140 15.91 17.83 18.13
N THR A 141 15.23 16.74 18.46
CA THR A 141 15.83 15.52 19.03
C THR A 141 15.94 14.40 18.00
N ASN A 142 16.69 13.34 18.34
CA ASN A 142 16.87 12.15 17.48
C ASN A 142 17.55 12.45 16.14
N ILE A 143 18.39 13.49 16.12
CA ILE A 143 19.27 13.88 15.01
C ILE A 143 20.71 13.97 15.49
N ASN A 144 21.66 13.76 14.58
CA ASN A 144 23.10 13.87 14.82
C ASN A 144 23.79 14.59 13.63
N PRO A 145 23.64 15.92 13.53
CA PRO A 145 24.14 16.70 12.40
C PRO A 145 25.62 16.44 12.13
N SER A 146 25.99 16.16 10.88
CA SER A 146 27.36 15.85 10.49
C SER A 146 27.60 16.13 9.01
N ASN A 147 28.86 16.29 8.61
CA ASN A 147 29.18 16.38 7.18
C ASN A 147 28.80 15.07 6.49
N GLN A 148 28.06 15.18 5.39
CA GLN A 148 27.62 14.07 4.57
C GLN A 148 28.04 14.29 3.11
N VAL A 149 27.88 13.28 2.29
CA VAL A 149 27.91 13.40 0.83
C VAL A 149 26.54 13.04 0.28
N GLN A 150 26.20 13.61 -0.88
CA GLN A 150 24.96 13.30 -1.57
C GLN A 150 25.26 13.11 -3.05
N ALA A 151 24.81 11.99 -3.60
CA ALA A 151 24.78 11.80 -5.04
C ALA A 151 23.82 12.79 -5.70
N GLY A 152 24.09 13.13 -6.96
CA GLY A 152 23.31 14.10 -7.70
C GLY A 152 23.25 13.80 -9.20
N VAL A 153 22.65 14.75 -9.91
CA VAL A 153 22.52 14.76 -11.37
C VAL A 153 23.15 16.04 -11.90
N GLU A 154 23.52 16.06 -13.18
CA GLU A 154 23.94 17.27 -13.86
C GLU A 154 22.85 17.81 -14.78
N SER A 155 22.73 19.14 -14.83
CA SER A 155 21.74 19.79 -15.67
C SER A 155 22.25 19.94 -17.09
N ALA A 156 21.44 19.54 -18.08
CA ALA A 156 21.77 19.69 -19.49
C ALA A 156 21.95 21.17 -19.87
N ALA A 157 21.17 22.07 -19.27
CA ALA A 157 21.28 23.51 -19.48
C ALA A 157 22.62 24.11 -19.01
N SER A 158 23.41 23.36 -18.22
CA SER A 158 24.72 23.81 -17.74
C SER A 158 25.87 23.59 -18.74
N CYS A 159 25.58 23.10 -19.95
CA CYS A 159 26.55 22.92 -21.04
C CYS A 159 25.93 23.17 -22.41
N GLU A 160 26.41 24.22 -23.09
CA GLU A 160 25.88 24.66 -24.38
C GLU A 160 26.12 23.66 -25.54
N THR A 161 27.13 22.80 -25.43
CA THR A 161 27.55 21.88 -26.50
C THR A 161 27.24 20.42 -26.22
N CYS A 162 26.65 20.12 -25.07
CA CYS A 162 26.44 18.75 -24.61
C CYS A 162 25.13 18.16 -25.12
N PHE A 163 24.15 18.99 -25.44
CA PHE A 163 22.82 18.59 -25.87
C PHE A 163 22.65 18.82 -27.37
N VAL A 164 22.10 17.82 -28.06
CA VAL A 164 21.79 17.88 -29.49
C VAL A 164 20.34 17.43 -29.70
N ASP A 165 19.56 18.29 -30.36
CA ASP A 165 18.23 17.96 -30.90
C ASP A 165 18.42 17.52 -32.36
N ASN A 166 17.98 16.30 -32.70
CA ASN A 166 18.08 15.75 -34.05
C ASN A 166 16.91 16.17 -34.95
N GLY A 167 15.92 16.89 -34.41
CA GLY A 167 14.76 17.43 -35.14
C GLY A 167 13.66 16.41 -35.42
N ASP A 168 13.80 15.17 -34.94
CA ASP A 168 12.87 14.05 -35.17
C ASP A 168 12.26 13.48 -33.88
N GLY A 169 12.50 14.15 -32.75
CA GLY A 169 12.12 13.71 -31.40
C GLY A 169 13.13 12.78 -30.74
N SER A 170 14.24 12.50 -31.41
CA SER A 170 15.45 11.96 -30.80
C SER A 170 16.43 13.05 -30.44
N TYR A 171 17.21 12.76 -29.40
CA TYR A 171 18.14 13.69 -28.76
C TYR A 171 19.40 12.94 -28.35
N SER A 172 20.51 13.66 -28.25
CA SER A 172 21.75 13.15 -27.70
C SER A 172 22.25 14.06 -26.59
N TYR A 173 22.76 13.46 -25.51
CA TYR A 173 23.39 14.17 -24.42
C TYR A 173 24.78 13.59 -24.12
N THR A 174 25.80 14.44 -24.13
CA THR A 174 27.17 14.09 -23.69
C THR A 174 27.41 14.68 -22.31
N TYR A 175 27.77 13.83 -21.35
CA TYR A 175 27.96 14.25 -19.97
C TYR A 175 29.16 15.19 -19.83
N LYS A 176 29.04 16.18 -18.93
CA LYS A 176 30.18 17.00 -18.49
C LYS A 176 31.05 16.21 -17.54
N GLN A 177 30.43 15.39 -16.68
CA GLN A 177 31.14 14.49 -15.80
C GLN A 177 31.92 13.46 -16.64
N ASN A 178 33.25 13.47 -16.49
CA ASN A 178 34.10 12.40 -17.00
C ASN A 178 34.23 11.32 -15.93
N ILE A 179 33.95 10.06 -16.29
CA ILE A 179 33.90 8.94 -15.33
C ILE A 179 35.24 8.20 -15.17
N ALA A 180 36.28 8.52 -15.96
CA ALA A 180 37.52 7.74 -15.97
C ALA A 180 38.35 7.82 -14.67
N ASP A 181 38.25 8.94 -13.92
CA ASP A 181 39.08 9.17 -12.71
C ASP A 181 38.34 10.01 -11.65
N VAL A 182 37.18 9.52 -11.20
CA VAL A 182 36.41 10.17 -10.13
C VAL A 182 36.99 9.77 -8.77
N THR A 183 37.64 10.73 -8.10
CA THR A 183 38.35 10.50 -6.81
C THR A 183 37.77 11.28 -5.63
N THR A 184 37.01 12.35 -5.89
CA THR A 184 36.44 13.22 -4.85
C THR A 184 35.03 13.68 -5.21
N PRO A 185 34.16 13.96 -4.22
CA PRO A 185 34.32 13.68 -2.78
C PRO A 185 34.20 12.18 -2.44
N VAL A 186 33.67 11.38 -3.36
CA VAL A 186 33.56 9.92 -3.28
C VAL A 186 34.36 9.36 -4.45
N ALA A 187 35.30 8.45 -4.17
CA ALA A 187 36.04 7.78 -5.22
C ALA A 187 35.17 6.68 -5.85
N VAL A 188 35.06 6.69 -7.17
CA VAL A 188 34.35 5.66 -7.95
C VAL A 188 35.27 5.22 -9.07
N VAL A 189 35.83 4.02 -8.93
CA VAL A 189 36.76 3.45 -9.91
C VAL A 189 35.96 2.89 -11.07
N TYR A 190 36.04 3.53 -12.24
CA TYR A 190 35.40 3.04 -13.45
C TYR A 190 35.92 1.66 -13.84
N ASN A 191 34.98 0.77 -14.15
CA ASN A 191 35.24 -0.55 -14.69
C ASN A 191 34.26 -0.83 -15.84
N ALA A 192 34.79 -1.06 -17.04
CA ALA A 192 34.00 -1.35 -18.22
C ALA A 192 33.21 -2.67 -18.13
N GLU A 193 33.62 -3.60 -17.25
CA GLU A 193 32.89 -4.84 -16.99
C GLU A 193 31.71 -4.65 -16.02
N ASN A 194 31.67 -3.55 -15.27
CA ASN A 194 30.56 -3.26 -14.37
C ASN A 194 29.44 -2.58 -15.16
N THR A 195 28.20 -2.96 -14.87
CA THR A 195 27.02 -2.30 -15.40
C THR A 195 27.00 -0.84 -14.99
N GLN A 196 26.68 0.03 -15.95
CA GLN A 196 26.47 1.46 -15.75
C GLN A 196 24.98 1.75 -15.93
N ARG A 197 24.47 2.69 -15.15
CA ARG A 197 23.09 3.20 -15.25
C ARG A 197 23.12 4.68 -15.56
N ALA A 198 22.59 5.05 -16.71
CA ALA A 198 22.26 6.43 -17.04
C ALA A 198 20.82 6.69 -16.62
N THR A 199 20.55 7.85 -16.03
CA THR A 199 19.19 8.28 -15.68
C THR A 199 18.89 9.64 -16.28
N LEU A 200 17.61 9.85 -16.62
CA LEU A 200 17.07 11.11 -17.10
C LEU A 200 15.91 11.53 -16.19
N GLU A 201 15.91 12.79 -15.75
CA GLU A 201 14.74 13.44 -15.16
C GLU A 201 14.36 14.68 -15.99
N LEU A 202 13.13 14.71 -16.49
CA LEU A 202 12.54 15.84 -17.18
C LEU A 202 11.36 16.35 -16.36
N GLU A 203 11.33 17.66 -16.14
CA GLU A 203 10.19 18.36 -15.55
C GLU A 203 9.77 19.49 -16.49
N LEU A 204 8.48 19.56 -16.79
CA LEU A 204 7.84 20.64 -17.51
C LEU A 204 6.71 21.25 -16.69
N VAL A 205 6.84 22.54 -16.36
CA VAL A 205 5.85 23.33 -15.64
C VAL A 205 5.26 24.39 -16.56
N ARG A 206 3.94 24.36 -16.74
CA ARG A 206 3.19 25.32 -17.57
C ARG A 206 1.92 25.76 -16.83
N GLY A 207 1.98 26.96 -16.23
CA GLY A 207 0.88 27.44 -15.40
C GLY A 207 0.70 26.56 -14.16
N SER A 208 -0.46 25.90 -14.04
CA SER A 208 -0.74 24.93 -12.96
C SER A 208 -0.43 23.48 -13.35
N GLU A 209 -0.09 23.22 -14.60
CA GLU A 209 0.24 21.89 -15.09
C GLU A 209 1.71 21.58 -14.83
N LYS A 210 1.97 20.37 -14.32
CA LYS A 210 3.30 19.83 -14.12
C LYS A 210 3.34 18.43 -14.72
N ILE A 211 4.23 18.23 -15.69
CA ILE A 211 4.49 16.94 -16.32
C ILE A 211 5.93 16.55 -15.95
N ALA A 212 6.10 15.31 -15.48
CA ALA A 212 7.40 14.75 -15.23
C ALA A 212 7.58 13.48 -16.06
N ALA A 213 8.80 13.23 -16.51
CA ALA A 213 9.19 12.00 -17.18
C ALA A 213 10.54 11.55 -16.61
N ASN A 214 10.65 10.26 -16.31
CA ASN A 214 11.90 9.62 -15.95
C ASN A 214 12.24 8.56 -17.00
N ALA A 215 13.52 8.23 -17.09
CA ALA A 215 14.01 7.11 -17.86
C ALA A 215 15.34 6.65 -17.27
N HIS A 216 15.66 5.37 -17.46
CA HIS A 216 16.98 4.83 -17.16
C HIS A 216 17.47 3.94 -18.32
N PHE A 217 18.77 3.68 -18.36
CA PHE A 217 19.38 2.75 -19.30
C PHE A 217 20.57 2.07 -18.65
N ASP A 218 20.50 0.75 -18.58
CA ASP A 218 21.53 -0.10 -18.01
C ASP A 218 22.30 -0.82 -19.11
N TRP A 219 23.63 -0.71 -19.07
CA TRP A 219 24.48 -1.37 -20.03
C TRP A 219 25.84 -1.72 -19.45
N GLN A 220 26.50 -2.72 -20.03
CA GLN A 220 27.89 -3.04 -19.76
C GLN A 220 28.81 -2.44 -20.84
N PRO A 221 29.67 -1.45 -20.52
CA PRO A 221 30.51 -0.79 -21.53
C PRO A 221 31.47 -1.72 -22.29
N SER A 222 31.98 -2.79 -21.68
CA SER A 222 32.94 -3.71 -22.30
C SER A 222 32.35 -4.50 -23.47
N SER A 223 31.04 -4.78 -23.42
CA SER A 223 30.34 -5.62 -24.39
C SER A 223 29.27 -4.88 -25.18
N GLY A 224 28.79 -3.74 -24.68
CA GLY A 224 27.61 -3.04 -25.19
C GLY A 224 26.29 -3.77 -24.93
N MET A 225 26.30 -4.82 -24.09
CA MET A 225 25.11 -5.60 -23.77
C MET A 225 24.22 -4.84 -22.78
N THR A 226 22.91 -4.96 -22.97
CA THR A 226 21.86 -4.44 -22.09
C THR A 226 21.07 -5.56 -21.41
N ASP A 227 21.29 -6.81 -21.84
CA ASP A 227 20.68 -8.02 -21.32
C ASP A 227 21.77 -9.02 -20.89
N GLY A 228 21.44 -9.94 -19.99
CA GLY A 228 22.40 -10.92 -19.49
C GLY A 228 23.62 -10.33 -18.77
N ILE A 229 23.50 -9.09 -18.29
CA ILE A 229 24.51 -8.36 -17.49
C ILE A 229 24.14 -8.43 -16.01
N GLN A 230 25.04 -7.97 -15.12
CA GLN A 230 24.73 -7.81 -13.70
C GLN A 230 23.72 -6.66 -13.52
N THR A 231 22.65 -6.89 -12.77
CA THR A 231 21.61 -5.89 -12.47
C THR A 231 21.43 -5.70 -10.97
N ARG A 232 20.57 -4.76 -10.57
CA ARG A 232 20.12 -4.62 -9.18
C ARG A 232 18.65 -4.19 -9.16
N ASP A 233 17.81 -4.99 -9.80
CA ASP A 233 16.38 -4.75 -9.90
C ASP A 233 15.66 -5.62 -8.87
N VAL A 234 15.31 -5.00 -7.73
CA VAL A 234 14.92 -5.72 -6.50
C VAL A 234 13.43 -5.61 -6.19
N VAL A 235 12.81 -4.48 -6.53
CA VAL A 235 11.39 -4.19 -6.27
C VAL A 235 10.75 -3.53 -7.48
N ALA A 236 9.44 -3.67 -7.62
CA ALA A 236 8.64 -3.07 -8.68
C ALA A 236 7.65 -2.04 -8.08
N ILE A 237 7.42 -0.92 -8.77
CA ILE A 237 6.59 0.18 -8.24
C ILE A 237 5.11 -0.21 -8.13
N GLU A 238 4.66 -1.16 -8.94
CA GLU A 238 3.31 -1.71 -8.92
C GLU A 238 2.98 -2.33 -7.56
N THR A 239 3.97 -2.95 -6.91
CA THR A 239 3.81 -3.48 -5.55
C THR A 239 3.53 -2.34 -4.57
N CYS A 240 4.22 -1.20 -4.71
CA CYS A 240 4.04 -0.02 -3.87
C CYS A 240 2.63 0.59 -4.02
N TYR A 241 2.07 0.57 -5.23
CA TYR A 241 0.71 1.06 -5.53
C TYR A 241 -0.42 0.25 -4.89
N THR A 242 -0.11 -0.89 -4.27
CA THR A 242 -1.07 -1.57 -3.38
C THR A 242 -1.52 -0.65 -2.24
N CYS A 243 -0.61 0.20 -1.73
CA CYS A 243 -0.87 1.11 -0.62
C CYS A 243 -0.80 2.58 -1.02
N HIS A 244 0.06 2.92 -1.98
CA HIS A 244 0.34 4.30 -2.37
C HIS A 244 -0.56 4.76 -3.51
N GLN A 245 -1.24 5.88 -3.29
CA GLN A 245 -1.67 6.72 -4.40
C GLN A 245 -0.46 7.15 -5.23
N PRO A 246 -0.47 7.08 -6.58
CA PRO A 246 0.72 7.34 -7.39
C PRO A 246 1.38 8.69 -7.13
N GLU A 247 0.59 9.75 -6.92
CA GLU A 247 1.11 11.08 -6.62
C GLU A 247 1.89 11.15 -5.30
N SER A 248 1.63 10.24 -4.36
CA SER A 248 2.36 10.19 -3.08
C SER A 248 3.79 9.66 -3.22
N LEU A 249 4.12 9.02 -4.36
CA LEU A 249 5.46 8.57 -4.71
C LEU A 249 6.17 9.49 -5.71
N ALA A 250 5.51 10.57 -6.15
CA ALA A 250 6.11 11.59 -7.00
C ALA A 250 6.91 12.60 -6.13
N PHE A 251 8.10 12.20 -5.71
CA PHE A 251 8.93 12.95 -4.77
C PHE A 251 9.66 14.14 -5.40
N HIS A 252 10.29 14.95 -4.55
CA HIS A 252 11.08 16.13 -4.93
C HIS A 252 10.30 17.14 -5.76
N GLY A 253 9.04 17.37 -5.36
CA GLY A 253 8.12 18.28 -6.04
C GLY A 253 7.38 17.64 -7.21
N GLY A 254 7.52 16.33 -7.44
CA GLY A 254 6.80 15.59 -8.47
C GLY A 254 7.65 15.14 -9.67
N LYS A 255 8.96 15.39 -9.66
CA LYS A 255 9.83 15.11 -10.81
C LYS A 255 10.50 13.74 -10.82
N ARG A 256 10.49 13.03 -9.70
CA ARG A 256 11.09 11.71 -9.55
C ARG A 256 10.01 10.71 -9.22
N ILE A 257 9.82 9.74 -10.12
CA ILE A 257 8.74 8.77 -10.12
C ILE A 257 9.26 7.34 -10.26
N ASP A 258 10.32 7.12 -11.06
CA ASP A 258 10.85 5.78 -11.32
C ASP A 258 11.82 5.34 -10.21
N LEU A 259 11.74 4.07 -9.81
CA LEU A 259 12.57 3.52 -8.74
C LEU A 259 14.06 3.52 -9.12
N GLU A 260 14.37 3.34 -10.39
CA GLU A 260 15.73 3.31 -10.91
C GLU A 260 16.41 4.68 -10.78
N ASN A 261 15.65 5.76 -10.99
CA ASN A 261 16.09 7.12 -10.71
C ASN A 261 16.35 7.31 -9.21
N CYS A 262 15.47 6.81 -8.34
CA CYS A 262 15.64 6.86 -6.89
C CYS A 262 16.94 6.16 -6.47
N ALA A 263 17.14 4.91 -6.90
CA ALA A 263 18.29 4.08 -6.55
C ALA A 263 19.62 4.64 -7.09
N SER A 264 19.60 5.45 -8.16
CA SER A 264 20.79 6.10 -8.70
C SER A 264 21.32 7.27 -7.84
N CYS A 265 20.47 7.88 -7.01
CA CYS A 265 20.85 8.99 -6.11
C CYS A 265 20.82 8.59 -4.63
N HIS A 266 19.89 7.76 -4.20
CA HIS A 266 19.80 7.25 -2.84
C HIS A 266 20.79 6.09 -2.65
N THR A 267 22.08 6.41 -2.73
CA THR A 267 23.20 5.44 -2.66
C THR A 267 23.65 5.19 -1.23
N ALA A 268 24.39 4.09 -1.02
CA ALA A 268 24.91 3.68 0.29
C ALA A 268 25.84 4.73 0.95
N THR A 269 26.43 5.62 0.17
CA THR A 269 27.30 6.70 0.64
C THR A 269 26.53 7.98 0.98
N SER A 270 25.25 8.07 0.62
CA SER A 270 24.48 9.32 0.73
C SER A 270 23.82 9.49 2.10
N GLY A 271 23.89 10.72 2.63
CA GLY A 271 23.29 11.09 3.92
C GLY A 271 22.66 12.48 3.93
N ASP A 272 21.72 12.70 4.85
CA ASP A 272 21.19 14.02 5.19
C ASP A 272 22.13 14.69 6.22
N PRO A 273 22.80 15.80 5.89
CA PRO A 273 23.74 16.44 6.80
C PRO A 273 23.09 16.99 8.07
N GLU A 274 21.87 17.54 7.97
CA GLU A 274 21.22 18.16 9.11
C GLU A 274 20.73 17.12 10.14
N SER A 275 20.30 15.94 9.72
CA SER A 275 19.93 14.85 10.65
C SER A 275 21.06 13.86 10.94
N GLY A 276 22.08 13.78 10.07
CA GLY A 276 23.10 12.73 10.08
C GLY A 276 22.60 11.34 9.68
N ASN A 277 21.34 11.21 9.26
CA ASN A 277 20.77 9.93 8.87
C ASN A 277 21.19 9.56 7.44
N SER A 278 21.41 8.26 7.20
CA SER A 278 21.57 7.73 5.84
C SER A 278 20.29 7.97 5.03
N VAL A 279 20.46 8.36 3.77
CA VAL A 279 19.39 8.39 2.77
C VAL A 279 19.63 7.34 1.69
N ASP A 280 20.39 6.28 1.98
CA ASP A 280 20.47 5.09 1.14
C ASP A 280 19.07 4.54 0.87
N PHE A 281 18.80 4.08 -0.35
CA PHE A 281 17.46 3.67 -0.77
C PHE A 281 16.91 2.54 0.12
N THR A 282 17.75 1.56 0.47
CA THR A 282 17.36 0.46 1.34
C THR A 282 17.11 0.96 2.76
N TYR A 283 18.03 1.75 3.32
CA TYR A 283 17.91 2.26 4.68
C TYR A 283 16.69 3.16 4.85
N MET A 284 16.55 4.14 3.95
CA MET A 284 15.49 5.14 3.98
C MET A 284 14.12 4.49 3.91
N ILE A 285 13.87 3.63 2.92
CA ILE A 285 12.54 3.03 2.72
C ILE A 285 12.16 2.14 3.91
N HIS A 286 13.07 1.30 4.41
CA HIS A 286 12.81 0.49 5.59
C HIS A 286 12.55 1.34 6.84
N ALA A 287 13.35 2.38 7.08
CA ALA A 287 13.20 3.23 8.26
C ALA A 287 11.90 4.06 8.24
N ILE A 288 11.49 4.56 7.07
CA ILE A 288 10.21 5.24 6.85
C ILE A 288 9.04 4.31 7.20
N HIS A 289 9.01 3.10 6.64
CA HIS A 289 7.90 2.16 6.85
C HIS A 289 7.95 1.48 8.22
N LYS A 290 9.09 1.48 8.92
CA LYS A 290 9.11 1.07 10.33
C LYS A 290 8.39 2.07 11.22
N GLY A 291 8.43 3.35 10.85
CA GLY A 291 7.56 4.40 11.35
C GLY A 291 7.56 4.57 12.87
N ASP A 292 6.37 4.75 13.43
CA ASP A 292 6.11 4.89 14.86
C ASP A 292 6.55 3.67 15.69
N ALA A 293 6.63 2.49 15.06
CA ALA A 293 7.06 1.25 15.68
C ALA A 293 8.60 1.09 15.68
N ARG A 294 9.37 2.07 15.19
CA ARG A 294 10.83 2.02 15.21
C ARG A 294 11.37 2.42 16.60
N THR A 295 12.03 1.48 17.27
CA THR A 295 12.52 1.65 18.64
C THR A 295 13.95 1.15 18.78
N THR A 296 14.68 1.67 19.77
CA THR A 296 15.99 1.15 20.19
C THR A 296 15.94 0.72 21.66
N TYR A 297 16.76 -0.25 22.04
CA TYR A 297 16.89 -0.67 23.42
C TYR A 297 17.75 0.34 24.21
N ALA A 298 17.21 0.87 25.30
CA ALA A 298 17.87 1.83 26.19
C ALA A 298 17.22 1.77 27.59
N PRO A 299 17.47 0.72 28.37
CA PRO A 299 16.69 0.40 29.58
C PRO A 299 16.95 1.38 30.73
N ASP A 300 18.10 2.05 30.72
CA ASP A 300 18.47 3.06 31.71
C ASP A 300 17.90 4.45 31.37
N SER A 301 17.23 4.60 30.23
CA SER A 301 16.53 5.83 29.86
C SER A 301 15.30 6.03 30.75
N PRO A 302 15.03 7.26 31.24
CA PRO A 302 13.79 7.55 31.95
C PRO A 302 12.54 7.37 31.06
N ASP A 303 12.71 7.37 29.74
CA ASP A 303 11.63 7.23 28.75
C ASP A 303 11.43 5.76 28.29
N ALA A 304 12.16 4.81 28.89
CA ALA A 304 12.07 3.40 28.52
C ALA A 304 10.72 2.79 28.89
N ASP A 305 10.15 2.01 27.97
CA ASP A 305 8.97 1.19 28.22
C ASP A 305 9.27 0.02 29.18
N GLU A 306 8.24 -0.76 29.54
CA GLU A 306 8.38 -1.95 30.40
C GLU A 306 9.34 -3.02 29.83
N LYS A 307 9.69 -2.93 28.54
CA LYS A 307 10.59 -3.84 27.82
C LYS A 307 11.98 -3.21 27.60
N GLY A 308 12.25 -2.02 28.16
CA GLY A 308 13.52 -1.31 28.05
C GLY A 308 13.75 -0.61 26.71
N ASN A 309 12.72 -0.37 25.91
CA ASN A 309 12.86 0.29 24.60
C ASN A 309 12.41 1.75 24.66
N ILE A 310 13.02 2.59 23.84
CA ILE A 310 12.61 3.98 23.60
C ILE A 310 12.31 4.20 22.10
N PRO A 311 11.46 5.18 21.75
CA PRO A 311 11.26 5.57 20.35
C PRO A 311 12.58 5.99 19.67
N ALA A 312 12.77 5.54 18.43
CA ALA A 312 13.93 5.86 17.59
C ALA A 312 13.48 6.31 16.20
N PRO A 313 12.71 7.43 16.11
CA PRO A 313 12.13 7.89 14.85
C PRO A 313 13.21 8.21 13.82
N TYR A 314 12.96 7.87 12.57
CA TYR A 314 13.79 8.30 11.44
C TYR A 314 13.35 9.70 10.99
N LYS A 315 14.30 10.64 10.94
CA LYS A 315 14.04 12.04 10.58
C LYS A 315 14.97 12.46 9.45
N VAL A 316 14.43 13.21 8.50
CA VAL A 316 15.21 13.86 7.44
C VAL A 316 14.82 15.33 7.42
N ILE A 317 15.79 16.23 7.33
CA ILE A 317 15.56 17.67 7.22
C ILE A 317 15.67 18.04 5.74
N GLY A 318 14.51 18.33 5.14
CA GLY A 318 14.37 18.54 3.71
C GLY A 318 14.54 19.99 3.28
N TYR A 319 14.01 20.29 2.09
CA TYR A 319 14.10 21.59 1.44
C TYR A 319 13.64 22.74 2.36
N GLY A 320 14.53 23.72 2.59
CA GLY A 320 14.22 24.91 3.38
C GLY A 320 14.08 24.68 4.89
N GLY A 321 14.65 23.60 5.43
CA GLY A 321 14.56 23.25 6.86
C GLY A 321 13.27 22.53 7.24
N GLY A 322 12.56 21.94 6.27
CA GLY A 322 11.35 21.16 6.54
C GLY A 322 11.67 19.84 7.24
N VAL A 323 11.29 19.69 8.51
CA VAL A 323 11.48 18.44 9.26
C VAL A 323 10.47 17.37 8.81
N HIS A 324 10.97 16.31 8.19
CA HIS A 324 10.20 15.10 7.88
C HIS A 324 10.41 14.07 8.98
N ASP A 325 9.50 14.07 9.96
CA ASP A 325 9.49 13.12 11.08
C ASP A 325 8.69 11.86 10.72
N TYR A 326 9.40 10.82 10.28
CA TYR A 326 8.77 9.55 9.91
C TYR A 326 8.36 8.70 11.12
N GLY A 327 8.65 9.14 12.35
CA GLY A 327 8.03 8.58 13.55
C GLY A 327 6.50 8.73 13.58
N LYS A 328 5.93 9.52 12.66
CA LYS A 328 4.47 9.68 12.47
C LYS A 328 3.88 8.70 11.45
N VAL A 329 4.70 7.90 10.76
CA VAL A 329 4.21 6.89 9.81
C VAL A 329 3.62 5.73 10.59
N MET A 330 2.38 5.36 10.23
CA MET A 330 1.64 4.24 10.82
C MET A 330 1.51 3.14 9.78
N TYR A 331 2.45 2.19 9.76
CA TYR A 331 2.47 1.13 8.76
C TYR A 331 1.26 0.19 8.93
N PRO A 332 0.46 -0.06 7.88
CA PRO A 332 -0.85 -0.69 8.03
C PRO A 332 -0.81 -2.20 8.23
N GLN A 333 0.29 -2.88 7.88
CA GLN A 333 0.32 -4.35 7.88
C GLN A 333 0.42 -4.95 9.28
N THR A 334 -0.40 -5.98 9.52
CA THR A 334 -0.27 -6.87 10.67
C THR A 334 -0.18 -8.32 10.19
N PRO A 335 0.92 -9.04 10.50
CA PRO A 335 2.15 -8.54 11.12
C PRO A 335 2.98 -7.68 10.16
N ALA A 336 3.69 -6.67 10.68
CA ALA A 336 4.59 -5.80 9.91
C ALA A 336 5.95 -6.43 9.54
N ALA A 337 6.04 -7.76 9.57
CA ALA A 337 7.27 -8.53 9.28
C ALA A 337 7.17 -9.34 7.97
N ASP A 338 6.13 -9.11 7.18
CA ASP A 338 5.95 -9.81 5.91
C ASP A 338 6.67 -9.06 4.78
N CYS A 339 7.87 -9.52 4.45
CA CYS A 339 8.74 -8.88 3.47
C CYS A 339 8.09 -8.79 2.07
N THR A 340 7.15 -9.70 1.76
CA THR A 340 6.47 -9.77 0.46
C THR A 340 5.52 -8.60 0.20
N ALA A 341 5.31 -7.73 1.20
CA ALA A 341 4.66 -6.43 1.00
C ALA A 341 5.36 -5.55 -0.04
N CYS A 342 6.68 -5.72 -0.20
CA CYS A 342 7.50 -5.01 -1.17
C CYS A 342 8.34 -5.98 -2.02
N HIS A 343 8.91 -7.01 -1.38
CA HIS A 343 9.78 -8.00 -2.02
C HIS A 343 8.97 -9.17 -2.60
N VAL A 344 8.35 -8.92 -3.76
CA VAL A 344 7.62 -9.95 -4.51
C VAL A 344 8.62 -10.79 -5.30
N THR A 345 8.58 -12.10 -5.09
CA THR A 345 9.40 -13.08 -5.82
C THR A 345 8.51 -13.97 -6.71
N GLY A 346 9.13 -14.68 -7.66
CA GLY A 346 8.43 -15.64 -8.53
C GLY A 346 8.34 -15.17 -9.98
N GLU A 347 7.32 -15.66 -10.69
CA GLU A 347 7.14 -15.40 -12.12
C GLU A 347 6.77 -13.91 -12.33
N ASN A 348 7.50 -13.22 -13.22
CA ASN A 348 7.41 -11.77 -13.49
C ASN A 348 7.91 -10.84 -12.37
N ALA A 349 8.59 -11.37 -11.34
CA ALA A 349 9.30 -10.53 -10.38
C ALA A 349 10.54 -9.87 -11.00
N PRO A 350 11.04 -8.76 -10.41
CA PRO A 350 12.35 -8.21 -10.77
C PRO A 350 13.46 -9.26 -10.72
N ALA A 351 14.48 -9.13 -11.58
CA ALA A 351 15.51 -10.15 -11.79
C ALA A 351 16.29 -10.49 -10.50
N ASP A 352 16.49 -9.50 -9.63
CA ASP A 352 17.22 -9.62 -8.36
C ASP A 352 16.29 -9.57 -7.14
N ALA A 353 15.01 -9.93 -7.31
CA ALA A 353 13.99 -9.85 -6.25
C ALA A 353 14.35 -10.62 -4.98
N GLU A 354 15.16 -11.68 -5.06
CA GLU A 354 15.59 -12.49 -3.91
C GLU A 354 16.77 -11.87 -3.13
N LEU A 355 17.29 -10.70 -3.53
CA LEU A 355 18.42 -10.07 -2.86
C LEU A 355 18.19 -9.83 -1.36
N PHE A 356 16.95 -9.59 -0.92
CA PHE A 356 16.63 -9.42 0.50
C PHE A 356 16.91 -10.68 1.35
N LEU A 357 17.05 -11.85 0.72
CA LEU A 357 17.40 -13.12 1.35
C LEU A 357 18.92 -13.39 1.34
N ALA A 358 19.71 -12.61 0.59
CA ALA A 358 21.12 -12.87 0.36
C ALA A 358 22.03 -12.62 1.58
N ASN A 359 21.50 -12.00 2.65
CA ASN A 359 22.26 -11.64 3.86
C ASN A 359 23.54 -10.83 3.57
N GLN A 360 23.48 -9.90 2.61
CA GLN A 360 24.61 -9.06 2.19
C GLN A 360 24.59 -7.64 2.76
N SER A 361 23.63 -7.27 3.61
CA SER A 361 23.51 -5.89 4.11
C SER A 361 23.10 -5.81 5.59
N ASN A 362 23.99 -5.24 6.41
CA ASN A 362 23.66 -4.88 7.79
C ASN A 362 22.79 -3.62 7.86
N THR A 363 23.00 -2.65 6.97
CA THR A 363 22.23 -1.39 6.95
C THR A 363 20.75 -1.64 6.67
N ALA A 364 20.43 -2.65 5.86
CA ALA A 364 19.05 -3.08 5.62
C ALA A 364 18.34 -3.50 6.92
N CYS A 365 19.05 -4.19 7.84
CA CYS A 365 18.52 -4.60 9.14
C CYS A 365 18.42 -3.41 10.10
N ILE A 366 19.48 -2.62 10.22
CA ILE A 366 19.58 -1.45 11.13
C ILE A 366 18.51 -0.41 10.82
N ALA A 367 18.12 -0.29 9.55
CA ALA A 367 17.04 0.59 9.13
C ALA A 367 15.72 0.34 9.89
N CYS A 368 15.39 -0.92 10.18
CA CYS A 368 14.21 -1.28 10.97
C CYS A 368 14.50 -1.46 12.47
N HIS A 369 15.68 -2.00 12.79
CA HIS A 369 15.98 -2.54 14.11
C HIS A 369 16.95 -1.71 14.95
N THR A 370 17.45 -0.60 14.39
CA THR A 370 18.57 0.19 14.91
C THR A 370 19.83 -0.65 15.13
N THR A 371 20.90 -0.05 15.66
CA THR A 371 22.13 -0.79 16.02
C THR A 371 21.98 -1.55 17.34
N MET A 372 20.94 -1.26 18.14
CA MET A 372 20.72 -1.88 19.44
C MET A 372 19.27 -2.37 19.60
N PRO A 373 18.85 -3.43 18.88
CA PRO A 373 17.48 -3.93 18.95
C PRO A 373 17.11 -4.60 20.29
N LYS A 374 18.12 -5.10 21.04
CA LYS A 374 17.95 -5.78 22.34
C LYS A 374 19.19 -5.61 23.22
N ALA A 375 19.02 -5.93 24.51
CA ALA A 375 20.05 -5.84 25.57
C ALA A 375 21.40 -6.49 25.28
N TYR A 376 21.45 -7.53 24.45
CA TYR A 376 22.67 -8.29 24.17
C TYR A 376 23.43 -7.79 22.93
N HIS A 377 22.94 -6.75 22.26
CA HIS A 377 23.63 -6.12 21.13
C HIS A 377 24.53 -5.00 21.63
N ASP A 378 25.71 -4.87 21.03
CA ASP A 378 26.60 -3.73 21.23
C ASP A 378 26.29 -2.69 20.15
N PRO A 379 25.90 -1.45 20.50
CA PRO A 379 25.61 -0.41 19.51
C PRO A 379 26.83 -0.02 18.64
N SER A 380 28.05 -0.40 19.04
CA SER A 380 29.27 -0.21 18.25
C SER A 380 29.58 -1.37 17.29
N ASP A 381 28.88 -2.50 17.42
CA ASP A 381 29.00 -3.66 16.52
C ASP A 381 27.83 -3.72 15.54
N GLU A 382 28.06 -3.18 14.34
CA GLU A 382 27.08 -3.18 13.25
C GLU A 382 27.08 -4.48 12.43
N ASN A 383 27.83 -5.53 12.82
CA ASN A 383 27.99 -6.72 12.00
C ASN A 383 26.87 -7.77 12.19
N CYS A 384 25.63 -7.37 11.91
CA CYS A 384 24.43 -8.19 12.11
C CYS A 384 24.56 -9.61 11.49
N ILE A 385 25.00 -9.67 10.23
CA ILE A 385 25.12 -10.91 9.46
C ILE A 385 26.30 -11.80 9.88
N SER A 386 27.11 -11.40 10.87
CA SER A 386 28.07 -12.34 11.48
C SER A 386 27.38 -13.34 12.40
N CYS A 387 26.23 -12.94 12.98
CA CYS A 387 25.44 -13.75 13.91
C CYS A 387 24.14 -14.25 13.28
N HIS A 388 23.46 -13.38 12.53
CA HIS A 388 22.13 -13.62 11.93
C HIS A 388 22.24 -14.23 10.53
N ILE A 389 22.57 -15.51 10.49
CA ILE A 389 22.70 -16.29 9.25
C ILE A 389 21.92 -17.59 9.37
N GLU A 390 21.63 -18.19 8.23
CA GLU A 390 20.93 -19.46 8.20
C GLU A 390 21.74 -20.53 8.93
N GLU A 391 21.08 -21.26 9.84
CA GLU A 391 21.71 -22.24 10.73
C GLU A 391 22.80 -21.69 11.68
N GLY A 392 22.93 -20.36 11.77
CA GLY A 392 23.87 -19.68 12.65
C GLY A 392 23.50 -19.73 14.14
N TYR A 393 24.30 -19.01 14.94
CA TYR A 393 24.02 -18.82 16.37
C TYR A 393 22.70 -18.08 16.57
N ALA A 394 22.49 -16.99 15.83
CA ALA A 394 21.22 -16.30 15.76
C ALA A 394 20.51 -16.64 14.44
N ARG A 395 19.17 -16.66 14.48
CA ARG A 395 18.35 -16.90 13.29
C ARG A 395 18.61 -15.83 12.23
N SER A 396 18.63 -16.23 10.96
CA SER A 396 18.67 -15.28 9.84
C SER A 396 17.43 -14.39 9.81
N GLY A 397 17.49 -13.31 9.02
CA GLY A 397 16.32 -12.46 8.77
C GLY A 397 15.14 -13.26 8.20
N ALA A 398 15.40 -14.17 7.26
CA ALA A 398 14.39 -15.04 6.66
C ALA A 398 13.72 -15.96 7.71
N GLU A 399 14.51 -16.59 8.58
CA GLU A 399 13.99 -17.46 9.63
C GLU A 399 13.18 -16.69 10.68
N ALA A 400 13.67 -15.53 11.13
CA ALA A 400 13.03 -14.75 12.19
C ALA A 400 11.73 -14.08 11.71
N HIS A 401 11.72 -13.51 10.50
CA HIS A 401 10.50 -12.97 9.88
C HIS A 401 9.52 -14.09 9.48
N GLY A 402 10.04 -15.24 9.04
CA GLY A 402 9.27 -16.46 8.85
C GLY A 402 8.54 -16.88 10.12
N ASP A 403 9.21 -16.95 11.26
CA ASP A 403 8.59 -17.24 12.56
C ASP A 403 7.50 -16.20 12.91
N ALA A 404 7.75 -14.91 12.68
CA ALA A 404 6.80 -13.83 12.99
C ALA A 404 5.49 -13.95 12.18
N THR A 405 5.57 -14.41 10.93
CA THR A 405 4.43 -14.54 10.02
C THR A 405 3.76 -15.92 10.07
N LYS A 406 4.48 -16.96 10.53
CA LYS A 406 4.05 -18.37 10.44
C LYS A 406 2.71 -18.67 11.08
N ARG A 407 2.39 -18.09 12.25
CA ARG A 407 1.10 -18.32 12.91
C ARG A 407 -0.08 -17.85 12.06
N TYR A 408 0.07 -16.72 11.37
CA TYR A 408 -0.97 -16.17 10.51
C TYR A 408 -1.17 -17.05 9.28
N LYS A 409 -0.06 -17.45 8.64
CA LYS A 409 -0.09 -18.38 7.50
C LYS A 409 -0.73 -19.73 7.85
N ALA A 410 -0.42 -20.29 9.02
CA ALA A 410 -1.06 -21.51 9.51
C ALA A 410 -2.57 -21.30 9.75
N SER A 411 -2.95 -20.20 10.39
CA SER A 411 -4.36 -19.88 10.67
C SER A 411 -5.21 -19.68 9.41
N GLN A 412 -4.62 -19.46 8.23
CA GLN A 412 -5.35 -19.45 6.96
C GLN A 412 -6.01 -20.79 6.63
N GLY A 413 -5.49 -21.90 7.18
CA GLY A 413 -6.10 -23.22 7.06
C GLY A 413 -7.10 -23.58 8.16
N TYR A 414 -7.23 -22.74 9.21
CA TYR A 414 -8.11 -23.03 10.34
C TYR A 414 -9.55 -22.62 10.03
N SER A 415 -10.53 -23.39 10.51
CA SER A 415 -11.95 -23.14 10.22
C SER A 415 -12.89 -23.54 11.35
N ALA A 416 -14.13 -23.10 11.29
CA ALA A 416 -15.21 -23.48 12.18
C ALA A 416 -16.16 -24.48 11.49
N LYS A 417 -16.46 -25.58 12.17
CA LYS A 417 -17.43 -26.58 11.72
C LYS A 417 -18.63 -26.60 12.66
N TYR A 418 -19.79 -26.22 12.12
CA TYR A 418 -21.04 -26.19 12.85
C TYR A 418 -21.88 -27.44 12.60
N SER A 419 -22.65 -27.86 13.60
CA SER A 419 -23.65 -28.93 13.47
C SER A 419 -24.79 -28.77 14.47
N ASN A 420 -25.86 -29.56 14.33
CA ASN A 420 -26.99 -29.60 15.27
C ASN A 420 -27.62 -28.22 15.57
N ILE A 421 -27.60 -27.31 14.59
CA ILE A 421 -28.16 -25.96 14.72
C ILE A 421 -29.68 -26.05 14.78
N LYS A 422 -30.27 -25.51 15.85
CA LYS A 422 -31.72 -25.48 16.03
C LYS A 422 -32.14 -24.37 17.00
N VAL A 423 -33.39 -23.96 16.89
CA VAL A 423 -34.08 -23.12 17.87
C VAL A 423 -35.23 -23.93 18.46
N THR A 424 -35.36 -23.95 19.78
CA THR A 424 -36.48 -24.61 20.49
C THR A 424 -37.05 -23.65 21.53
N GLY A 425 -38.29 -23.19 21.31
CA GLY A 425 -38.78 -21.98 21.99
C GLY A 425 -37.91 -20.79 21.59
N ASP A 426 -37.44 -20.02 22.56
CA ASP A 426 -36.55 -18.87 22.33
C ASP A 426 -35.06 -19.21 22.55
N VAL A 427 -34.70 -20.49 22.56
CA VAL A 427 -33.34 -20.96 22.83
C VAL A 427 -32.68 -21.46 21.55
N LEU A 428 -31.60 -20.79 21.15
CA LEU A 428 -30.68 -21.23 20.10
C LEU A 428 -29.68 -22.23 20.69
N THR A 429 -29.52 -23.36 20.02
CA THR A 429 -28.48 -24.36 20.31
C THR A 429 -27.78 -24.81 19.05
N PHE A 430 -26.48 -25.04 19.12
CA PHE A 430 -25.68 -25.62 18.06
C PHE A 430 -24.38 -26.21 18.62
N ASP A 431 -23.79 -27.11 17.87
CA ASP A 431 -22.47 -27.66 18.14
C ASP A 431 -21.42 -27.03 17.22
N LEU A 432 -20.19 -26.93 17.72
CA LEU A 432 -19.06 -26.32 17.05
C LEU A 432 -17.77 -27.11 17.31
N GLN A 433 -17.00 -27.36 16.26
CA GLN A 433 -15.58 -27.69 16.33
C GLN A 433 -14.77 -26.58 15.68
N ILE A 434 -13.61 -26.24 16.26
CA ILE A 434 -12.58 -25.46 15.56
C ILE A 434 -11.61 -26.47 14.96
N LEU A 435 -11.30 -26.34 13.68
CA LEU A 435 -10.45 -27.24 12.94
C LEU A 435 -9.12 -26.55 12.60
N ASP A 436 -8.04 -27.32 12.62
CA ASP A 436 -6.73 -26.88 12.14
C ASP A 436 -6.61 -26.97 10.60
N GLU A 437 -5.41 -26.66 10.09
CA GLU A 437 -5.08 -26.73 8.65
C GLU A 437 -5.24 -28.13 8.03
N LYS A 438 -5.34 -29.19 8.83
CA LYS A 438 -5.56 -30.58 8.37
C LYS A 438 -7.01 -31.02 8.48
N GLY A 439 -7.89 -30.14 8.98
CA GLY A 439 -9.29 -30.47 9.27
C GLY A 439 -9.46 -31.29 10.55
N GLU A 440 -8.46 -31.33 11.42
CA GLU A 440 -8.52 -32.02 12.71
C GLU A 440 -9.07 -31.07 13.79
N PRO A 441 -9.96 -31.53 14.69
CA PRO A 441 -10.46 -30.68 15.76
C PRO A 441 -9.33 -30.20 16.69
N VAL A 442 -9.47 -28.96 17.15
CA VAL A 442 -8.55 -28.27 18.06
C VAL A 442 -9.15 -28.29 19.46
N THR A 443 -8.35 -28.68 20.45
CA THR A 443 -8.80 -28.76 21.85
C THR A 443 -8.98 -27.37 22.48
N LYS A 444 -9.86 -27.26 23.48
CA LYS A 444 -10.25 -25.97 24.08
C LYS A 444 -9.08 -25.17 24.67
N GLU A 445 -8.00 -25.82 25.11
CA GLU A 445 -6.84 -25.16 25.70
C GLU A 445 -6.03 -24.35 24.67
N PHE A 446 -6.22 -24.58 23.37
CA PHE A 446 -5.61 -23.80 22.30
C PHE A 446 -6.47 -22.58 21.90
N ILE A 447 -7.70 -22.48 22.42
CA ILE A 447 -8.61 -21.37 22.11
C ILE A 447 -8.22 -20.13 22.94
N ALA A 448 -7.86 -19.06 22.25
CA ALA A 448 -7.39 -17.83 22.88
C ALA A 448 -8.55 -16.93 23.32
N ASN A 449 -8.45 -16.32 24.49
CA ASN A 449 -9.14 -15.08 24.82
C ASN A 449 -8.10 -13.96 24.74
N PRO A 450 -8.03 -13.22 23.61
CA PRO A 450 -6.94 -12.26 23.39
C PRO A 450 -6.82 -11.18 24.46
N SER A 451 -7.92 -10.82 25.14
CA SER A 451 -7.88 -9.86 26.25
C SER A 451 -9.05 -10.04 27.22
N LYS A 452 -9.08 -9.23 28.27
CA LYS A 452 -10.23 -9.09 29.17
C LYS A 452 -11.56 -8.80 28.46
N TYR A 453 -11.50 -8.07 27.35
CA TYR A 453 -12.68 -7.58 26.61
C TYR A 453 -12.94 -8.35 25.31
N THR A 454 -11.95 -9.11 24.83
CA THR A 454 -12.01 -9.88 23.59
C THR A 454 -11.92 -11.36 23.93
N LYS A 455 -13.01 -12.08 23.67
CA LYS A 455 -13.11 -13.53 23.92
C LYS A 455 -13.43 -14.24 22.62
N SER A 456 -12.80 -15.39 22.38
CA SER A 456 -13.18 -16.24 21.25
C SER A 456 -14.64 -16.65 21.38
N SER A 457 -15.47 -16.16 20.46
CA SER A 457 -16.92 -16.22 20.55
C SER A 457 -17.56 -16.51 19.19
N ILE A 458 -18.71 -17.18 19.21
CA ILE A 458 -19.58 -17.31 18.03
C ILE A 458 -20.65 -16.24 18.08
N TYR A 459 -20.84 -15.54 16.96
CA TYR A 459 -21.88 -14.53 16.82
C TYR A 459 -22.97 -15.03 15.89
N PHE A 460 -24.21 -15.06 16.39
CA PHE A 460 -25.39 -15.39 15.59
C PHE A 460 -26.05 -14.11 15.06
N SER A 461 -26.23 -13.97 13.76
CA SER A 461 -26.85 -12.81 13.13
C SER A 461 -28.04 -13.24 12.26
N TRP A 462 -28.95 -12.30 12.00
CA TRP A 462 -30.07 -12.46 11.06
C TRP A 462 -30.27 -11.19 10.24
N ASP A 463 -31.08 -11.27 9.18
CA ASP A 463 -31.25 -10.19 8.20
C ASP A 463 -29.88 -9.71 7.65
N THR A 464 -28.96 -10.67 7.45
CA THR A 464 -27.57 -10.40 7.00
C THR A 464 -27.52 -9.87 5.56
N ASP A 465 -28.55 -10.12 4.76
CA ASP A 465 -28.75 -9.51 3.43
C ASP A 465 -29.06 -8.00 3.50
N LYS A 466 -29.36 -7.47 4.69
CA LYS A 466 -29.66 -6.05 4.92
C LYS A 466 -28.48 -5.31 5.56
N ASP A 467 -28.56 -5.04 6.86
CA ASP A 467 -27.61 -4.25 7.65
C ASP A 467 -27.39 -4.84 9.06
N TYR A 468 -27.61 -6.15 9.20
CA TYR A 468 -27.50 -6.93 10.44
C TYR A 468 -28.55 -6.55 11.50
N PRO A 469 -28.70 -7.33 12.60
CA PRO A 469 -29.70 -7.04 13.61
C PRO A 469 -29.52 -5.66 14.25
N ALA A 470 -30.63 -5.03 14.61
CA ALA A 470 -30.62 -3.75 15.32
C ALA A 470 -29.80 -3.84 16.62
N TYR A 471 -29.29 -2.70 17.10
CA TYR A 471 -28.52 -2.60 18.34
C TYR A 471 -29.45 -2.32 19.54
N THR A 472 -30.27 -3.31 19.92
CA THR A 472 -31.08 -3.26 21.16
C THR A 472 -30.50 -4.18 22.24
N ASP A 473 -31.06 -4.17 23.46
CA ASP A 473 -30.47 -4.92 24.57
C ASP A 473 -30.38 -6.43 24.34
N GLY A 474 -31.38 -7.04 23.70
CA GLY A 474 -31.37 -8.47 23.36
C GLY A 474 -30.77 -8.83 22.00
N THR A 475 -30.44 -7.83 21.17
CA THR A 475 -30.04 -8.03 19.77
C THR A 475 -28.69 -7.37 19.40
N LYS A 476 -28.07 -6.63 20.31
CA LYS A 476 -26.68 -6.15 20.15
C LYS A 476 -25.70 -7.31 20.01
N TYR A 477 -24.53 -7.04 19.43
CA TYR A 477 -23.51 -8.09 19.19
C TYR A 477 -23.13 -8.87 20.45
N SER A 478 -23.11 -8.22 21.63
CA SER A 478 -22.78 -8.89 22.89
C SER A 478 -23.91 -9.77 23.45
N ALA A 479 -25.17 -9.54 23.06
CA ALA A 479 -26.29 -10.43 23.36
C ALA A 479 -26.29 -11.66 22.44
N ARG A 480 -25.80 -11.47 21.21
CA ARG A 480 -25.72 -12.49 20.17
C ARG A 480 -24.40 -13.27 20.13
N GLY A 481 -23.45 -12.91 21.00
CA GLY A 481 -22.12 -13.50 21.08
C GLY A 481 -22.02 -14.53 22.20
N PHE A 482 -21.55 -15.73 21.88
CA PHE A 482 -21.39 -16.85 22.81
C PHE A 482 -19.91 -17.19 22.93
N ALA A 483 -19.28 -16.74 24.02
CA ALA A 483 -17.87 -17.04 24.28
C ALA A 483 -17.67 -18.53 24.57
N LEU A 484 -16.75 -19.17 23.85
CA LEU A 484 -16.55 -20.62 23.90
C LEU A 484 -16.15 -21.12 25.29
N LEU A 485 -15.40 -20.31 26.02
CA LEU A 485 -14.91 -20.62 27.37
C LEU A 485 -15.83 -20.07 28.49
N ASN A 486 -17.04 -19.60 28.16
CA ASN A 486 -18.02 -19.18 29.16
C ASN A 486 -18.97 -20.34 29.51
N PRO A 487 -18.90 -20.91 30.74
CA PRO A 487 -19.70 -22.07 31.12
C PRO A 487 -21.21 -21.78 31.23
N ASP A 488 -21.64 -20.52 31.20
CA ASP A 488 -23.07 -20.21 31.19
C ASP A 488 -23.74 -20.50 29.85
N VAL A 489 -23.00 -20.40 28.74
CA VAL A 489 -23.57 -20.57 27.38
C VAL A 489 -22.89 -21.66 26.57
N SER A 490 -21.81 -22.26 27.08
CA SER A 490 -20.99 -23.23 26.37
C SER A 490 -20.64 -24.42 27.27
N THR A 491 -20.83 -25.64 26.76
CA THR A 491 -20.33 -26.88 27.36
C THR A 491 -19.38 -27.56 26.37
N TYR A 492 -18.35 -28.24 26.85
CA TYR A 492 -17.33 -28.86 26.01
C TYR A 492 -17.25 -30.36 26.24
N ASP A 493 -17.29 -31.15 25.17
CA ASP A 493 -17.05 -32.58 25.17
C ASP A 493 -15.59 -32.87 24.80
N GLU A 494 -14.82 -33.38 25.77
CA GLU A 494 -13.40 -33.74 25.61
C GLU A 494 -13.17 -34.86 24.58
N ALA A 495 -14.13 -35.79 24.42
CA ALA A 495 -13.97 -36.96 23.57
C ALA A 495 -14.09 -36.60 22.07
N THR A 496 -14.94 -35.63 21.77
CA THR A 496 -15.19 -35.16 20.39
C THR A 496 -14.61 -33.78 20.12
N GLN A 497 -14.05 -33.13 21.13
CA GLN A 497 -13.53 -31.75 21.08
C GLN A 497 -14.57 -30.77 20.54
N THR A 498 -15.82 -30.95 20.97
CA THR A 498 -16.98 -30.22 20.46
C THR A 498 -17.52 -29.30 21.55
N PHE A 499 -17.73 -28.03 21.21
CA PHE A 499 -18.48 -27.09 22.02
C PHE A 499 -19.96 -27.19 21.67
N THR A 500 -20.82 -27.40 22.66
CA THR A 500 -22.27 -27.24 22.54
C THR A 500 -22.64 -25.88 23.12
N ILE A 501 -23.18 -25.01 22.27
CA ILE A 501 -23.67 -23.68 22.65
C ILE A 501 -25.15 -23.75 22.98
N ASN A 502 -25.55 -23.05 24.05
CA ASN A 502 -26.92 -22.93 24.48
C ASN A 502 -27.21 -21.50 24.96
N SER A 503 -28.14 -20.81 24.29
CA SER A 503 -28.47 -19.42 24.59
C SER A 503 -29.37 -19.21 25.82
N SER A 504 -29.78 -20.26 26.54
CA SER A 504 -30.80 -20.16 27.61
C SER A 504 -30.41 -19.27 28.78
N LYS A 505 -29.10 -19.11 29.04
CA LYS A 505 -28.57 -18.20 30.06
C LYS A 505 -27.98 -16.92 29.47
N SER A 506 -28.20 -16.67 28.19
CA SER A 506 -27.84 -15.40 27.55
C SER A 506 -29.01 -14.42 27.60
N VAL A 507 -28.74 -13.17 27.21
CA VAL A 507 -29.77 -12.14 27.03
C VAL A 507 -30.30 -12.08 25.60
N LEU A 508 -30.01 -13.09 24.77
CA LEU A 508 -30.43 -13.15 23.38
C LEU A 508 -31.96 -13.06 23.27
N GLU A 509 -32.44 -12.13 22.44
CA GLU A 509 -33.82 -12.05 21.99
C GLU A 509 -33.88 -12.44 20.51
N LEU A 510 -34.40 -13.64 20.23
CA LEU A 510 -34.59 -14.10 18.85
C LEU A 510 -35.79 -13.38 18.19
N PRO A 511 -35.76 -13.19 16.86
CA PRO A 511 -36.94 -12.78 16.12
C PRO A 511 -38.11 -13.73 16.36
N ALA A 512 -39.33 -13.19 16.46
CA ALA A 512 -40.55 -13.99 16.64
C ALA A 512 -40.76 -15.02 15.53
N ASP A 513 -40.27 -14.74 14.33
CA ASP A 513 -40.19 -15.69 13.22
C ASP A 513 -38.83 -15.56 12.53
N LEU A 514 -38.06 -16.65 12.55
CA LEU A 514 -36.79 -16.76 11.85
C LEU A 514 -36.97 -17.24 10.40
N LYS A 515 -38.08 -17.91 10.09
CA LYS A 515 -38.28 -18.58 8.81
C LYS A 515 -38.14 -17.61 7.63
N GLY A 516 -37.30 -17.97 6.67
CA GLY A 516 -37.03 -17.17 5.47
C GLY A 516 -36.08 -15.99 5.67
N LYS A 517 -35.54 -15.77 6.89
CA LYS A 517 -34.46 -14.81 7.15
C LYS A 517 -33.12 -15.41 6.76
N SER A 518 -32.25 -14.58 6.19
CA SER A 518 -30.83 -14.89 6.04
C SER A 518 -30.18 -14.78 7.43
N VAL A 519 -29.58 -15.87 7.89
CA VAL A 519 -28.85 -15.95 9.16
C VAL A 519 -27.38 -16.24 8.93
N GLU A 520 -26.57 -15.97 9.94
CA GLU A 520 -25.12 -16.18 9.92
C GLU A 520 -24.63 -16.66 11.29
N LEU A 521 -23.72 -17.64 11.28
CA LEU A 521 -22.85 -17.97 12.41
C LEU A 521 -21.42 -17.57 12.06
N PHE A 522 -20.90 -16.59 12.78
CA PHE A 522 -19.54 -16.07 12.60
C PHE A 522 -18.63 -16.47 13.77
N ALA A 523 -17.48 -17.06 13.46
CA ALA A 523 -16.48 -17.45 14.45
C ALA A 523 -15.42 -16.36 14.63
N GLY A 524 -15.65 -15.45 15.59
CA GLY A 524 -14.61 -14.52 16.04
C GLY A 524 -13.63 -15.21 16.98
N VAL A 525 -12.89 -16.21 16.47
CA VAL A 525 -12.08 -17.15 17.25
C VAL A 525 -10.60 -17.05 16.87
N ALA A 526 -9.73 -17.02 17.89
CA ALA A 526 -8.29 -17.07 17.74
C ALA A 526 -7.71 -18.29 18.45
N THR A 527 -6.58 -18.79 17.93
CA THR A 527 -5.85 -19.94 18.50
C THR A 527 -4.43 -19.55 18.91
N CYS A 528 -3.89 -20.25 19.91
CA CYS A 528 -2.58 -19.93 20.49
C CYS A 528 -1.44 -20.67 19.80
N PHE A 529 -0.32 -19.96 19.63
CA PHE A 529 0.92 -20.45 19.04
C PHE A 529 2.10 -20.11 19.93
N LYS A 530 3.07 -21.03 19.97
CA LYS A 530 4.36 -20.79 20.61
C LYS A 530 5.16 -19.81 19.74
N ALA A 531 5.84 -18.86 20.37
CA ALA A 531 6.78 -17.99 19.67
C ALA A 531 8.02 -18.77 19.22
N GLY A 532 8.54 -18.44 18.03
CA GLY A 532 9.91 -18.78 17.66
C GLY A 532 10.91 -17.96 18.48
N GLY A 533 12.20 -18.29 18.40
CA GLY A 533 13.25 -17.50 19.06
C GLY A 533 14.48 -18.27 19.51
N TYR A 534 15.05 -17.85 20.64
CA TYR A 534 16.29 -18.36 21.22
C TYR A 534 16.19 -19.87 21.53
N GLY A 535 17.23 -20.64 21.16
CA GLY A 535 17.22 -22.11 21.22
C GLY A 535 16.51 -22.80 20.05
N ARG A 536 16.11 -22.02 19.02
CA ARG A 536 15.43 -22.43 17.78
C ARG A 536 14.15 -23.29 17.95
N PRO A 537 13.25 -23.04 18.93
CA PRO A 537 11.92 -23.66 18.92
C PRO A 537 11.14 -23.23 17.66
N THR A 538 10.36 -24.14 17.10
CA THR A 538 9.48 -23.89 15.96
C THR A 538 8.19 -23.20 16.40
N VAL A 539 7.67 -22.30 15.56
CA VAL A 539 6.30 -21.80 15.72
C VAL A 539 5.35 -22.94 15.39
N GLU A 540 4.57 -23.34 16.38
CA GLU A 540 3.62 -24.44 16.35
C GLU A 540 2.44 -24.12 17.27
N PRO A 541 1.26 -24.73 17.03
CA PRO A 541 0.13 -24.60 17.93
C PRO A 541 0.51 -25.01 19.35
N THR A 542 0.03 -24.26 20.35
CA THR A 542 0.24 -24.58 21.77
C THR A 542 -0.98 -24.24 22.60
N ALA A 543 -1.13 -24.92 23.75
CA ALA A 543 -2.07 -24.48 24.76
C ALA A 543 -1.77 -23.02 25.18
N CYS A 544 -2.82 -22.21 25.30
CA CYS A 544 -2.75 -20.82 25.70
C CYS A 544 -2.22 -20.70 27.13
N GLN A 545 -1.31 -19.76 27.33
CA GLN A 545 -0.80 -19.41 28.66
C GLN A 545 -1.28 -18.02 29.03
N TYR A 546 -1.74 -17.84 30.26
CA TYR A 546 -2.19 -16.57 30.81
C TYR A 546 -1.35 -16.22 32.03
N ASP A 547 -1.24 -14.94 32.32
CA ASP A 547 -0.53 -14.46 33.49
C ASP A 547 -1.21 -14.98 34.78
N GLU A 548 -0.43 -15.52 35.70
CA GLU A 548 -0.95 -16.08 36.96
C GLU A 548 -1.59 -15.01 37.86
N THR A 549 -1.12 -13.75 37.75
CA THR A 549 -1.59 -12.61 38.53
C THR A 549 -2.70 -11.83 37.84
N ASP A 550 -2.75 -11.87 36.51
CA ASP A 550 -3.85 -11.38 35.69
C ASP A 550 -4.29 -12.41 34.63
N PRO A 551 -5.23 -13.30 34.96
CA PRO A 551 -5.73 -14.33 34.05
C PRO A 551 -6.41 -13.79 32.77
N THR A 552 -6.52 -12.47 32.62
CA THR A 552 -7.03 -11.82 31.39
C THR A 552 -5.92 -11.41 30.42
N LYS A 553 -4.66 -11.52 30.83
CA LYS A 553 -3.47 -11.22 30.04
C LYS A 553 -2.93 -12.50 29.41
N LEU A 554 -3.08 -12.62 28.09
CA LEU A 554 -2.52 -13.73 27.31
C LEU A 554 -0.99 -13.55 27.19
N LEU A 555 -0.24 -14.62 27.45
CA LEU A 555 1.23 -14.66 27.37
C LEU A 555 1.72 -15.33 26.08
N THR A 556 0.93 -16.24 25.51
CA THR A 556 1.19 -16.84 24.20
C THR A 556 0.77 -15.91 23.07
N ASN A 557 1.41 -16.05 21.90
CA ASN A 557 0.92 -15.37 20.71
C ASN A 557 -0.38 -16.04 20.24
N ALA A 558 -1.25 -15.27 19.59
CA ALA A 558 -2.46 -15.78 18.97
C ALA A 558 -2.62 -15.21 17.55
N ALA A 559 -3.43 -15.90 16.75
CA ALA A 559 -3.91 -15.43 15.45
C ALA A 559 -5.36 -15.90 15.26
N TYR A 560 -6.19 -15.07 14.61
CA TYR A 560 -7.57 -15.45 14.27
C TYR A 560 -7.57 -16.51 13.18
N ILE A 561 -8.50 -17.47 13.28
CA ILE A 561 -8.80 -18.40 12.17
C ILE A 561 -9.27 -17.60 10.95
N GLN A 562 -9.14 -18.14 9.74
CA GLN A 562 -9.59 -17.49 8.52
C GLN A 562 -10.55 -18.39 7.74
N ASP A 563 -11.85 -18.20 7.93
CA ASP A 563 -12.89 -18.89 7.19
C ASP A 563 -14.08 -17.98 6.86
N ALA A 564 -14.93 -18.44 5.94
CA ALA A 564 -16.16 -17.73 5.63
C ALA A 564 -17.19 -18.00 6.74
N PRO A 565 -17.96 -16.98 7.17
CA PRO A 565 -19.09 -17.21 8.06
C PRO A 565 -20.09 -18.22 7.47
N LEU A 566 -20.69 -19.06 8.31
CA LEU A 566 -21.75 -19.97 7.87
C LEU A 566 -23.05 -19.18 7.68
N GLY A 567 -23.36 -18.84 6.43
CA GLY A 567 -24.61 -18.15 6.04
C GLY A 567 -25.63 -19.10 5.40
N PHE A 568 -26.87 -19.09 5.91
CA PHE A 568 -27.98 -19.87 5.34
C PHE A 568 -29.32 -19.15 5.55
N THR A 569 -30.33 -19.53 4.78
CA THR A 569 -31.71 -19.08 4.99
C THR A 569 -32.39 -20.05 5.96
N TRP A 570 -32.94 -19.52 7.06
CA TRP A 570 -33.57 -20.36 8.09
C TRP A 570 -34.87 -21.00 7.58
N ASN A 571 -34.94 -22.33 7.59
CA ASN A 571 -36.09 -23.08 7.05
C ASN A 571 -36.72 -24.09 8.05
N ASP A 572 -36.28 -24.08 9.30
CA ASP A 572 -36.66 -24.98 10.40
C ASP A 572 -36.22 -26.46 10.26
N THR A 573 -35.52 -26.84 9.18
CA THR A 573 -35.12 -28.23 8.92
C THR A 573 -33.61 -28.44 8.84
N ASP A 574 -32.89 -27.58 8.13
CA ASP A 574 -31.46 -27.72 7.85
C ASP A 574 -30.81 -26.37 7.47
N THR A 575 -29.53 -26.41 7.10
CA THR A 575 -28.77 -25.24 6.66
C THR A 575 -28.40 -25.31 5.18
N SER A 576 -29.18 -26.04 4.37
CA SER A 576 -28.84 -26.31 2.96
C SER A 576 -29.20 -25.17 2.00
N GLU A 577 -30.14 -24.32 2.38
CA GLU A 577 -30.56 -23.16 1.60
C GLU A 577 -29.59 -22.00 1.84
N PRO A 578 -28.84 -21.51 0.83
CA PRO A 578 -27.90 -20.41 1.03
C PRO A 578 -28.58 -19.13 1.53
N ALA A 579 -27.85 -18.32 2.31
CA ALA A 579 -28.32 -16.99 2.68
C ALA A 579 -28.48 -16.10 1.44
N LYS A 580 -29.44 -15.18 1.46
CA LYS A 580 -29.48 -14.13 0.44
C LYS A 580 -28.23 -13.27 0.57
N ALA A 581 -27.60 -12.93 -0.54
CA ALA A 581 -26.41 -12.09 -0.52
C ALA A 581 -26.79 -10.66 -0.10
N ARG A 582 -25.96 -10.09 0.78
CA ARG A 582 -25.96 -8.64 1.00
C ARG A 582 -25.45 -7.94 -0.25
N ARG A 583 -25.94 -6.73 -0.51
CA ARG A 583 -25.39 -5.87 -1.57
C ARG A 583 -23.87 -5.67 -1.39
N ASP A 584 -23.15 -5.64 -2.51
CA ASP A 584 -21.71 -5.36 -2.50
C ASP A 584 -21.45 -3.89 -2.13
N ILE A 585 -20.50 -3.68 -1.20
CA ILE A 585 -20.13 -2.35 -0.69
C ILE A 585 -18.62 -2.15 -0.76
N ILE A 586 -17.87 -2.99 -0.05
CA ILE A 586 -16.39 -2.92 0.00
C ILE A 586 -15.79 -4.15 -0.65
N ASP A 587 -14.60 -3.97 -1.21
CA ASP A 587 -13.76 -5.08 -1.66
C ASP A 587 -12.76 -5.41 -0.55
N THR A 588 -12.96 -6.54 0.12
CA THR A 588 -12.14 -6.94 1.26
C THR A 588 -10.72 -7.27 0.84
N THR A 589 -10.47 -7.58 -0.44
CA THR A 589 -9.11 -7.81 -0.95
C THR A 589 -8.28 -6.54 -0.91
N LYS A 590 -8.90 -5.36 -1.10
CA LYS A 590 -8.23 -4.07 -0.96
C LYS A 590 -7.84 -3.80 0.50
N CYS A 591 -8.68 -4.19 1.45
CA CYS A 591 -8.36 -4.10 2.87
C CYS A 591 -7.12 -4.92 3.20
N MET A 592 -7.09 -6.18 2.77
CA MET A 592 -5.98 -7.10 3.06
C MET A 592 -4.72 -6.78 2.23
N GLY A 593 -4.84 -6.12 1.08
CA GLY A 593 -3.69 -5.59 0.34
C GLY A 593 -2.84 -4.64 1.19
N CYS A 594 -3.48 -3.76 1.97
CA CYS A 594 -2.80 -2.83 2.86
C CYS A 594 -2.53 -3.41 4.26
N HIS A 595 -3.51 -4.12 4.85
CA HIS A 595 -3.44 -4.58 6.24
C HIS A 595 -2.83 -5.98 6.42
N ASN A 596 -2.67 -6.73 5.33
CA ASN A 596 -2.11 -8.07 5.30
C ASN A 596 -3.00 -9.15 5.94
N GLN A 597 -2.70 -9.64 7.16
CA GLN A 597 -3.36 -10.82 7.74
C GLN A 597 -4.49 -10.47 8.72
N GLU A 598 -4.33 -9.38 9.48
CA GLU A 598 -5.31 -8.90 10.46
C GLU A 598 -5.38 -7.38 10.42
N ILE A 599 -6.50 -6.77 10.80
CA ILE A 599 -6.69 -5.31 10.74
C ILE A 599 -6.64 -4.70 12.15
N VAL A 600 -7.44 -5.22 13.10
CA VAL A 600 -7.53 -4.62 14.44
C VAL A 600 -8.01 -5.59 15.53
N HIS A 601 -9.15 -6.27 15.32
CA HIS A 601 -9.66 -7.29 16.23
C HIS A 601 -10.75 -8.15 15.58
N TYR A 602 -10.99 -9.34 16.13
CA TYR A 602 -11.94 -10.32 15.58
C TYR A 602 -11.70 -10.58 14.09
N ASP A 603 -10.42 -10.60 13.69
CA ASP A 603 -9.96 -10.59 12.30
C ASP A 603 -10.04 -11.97 11.63
N ASN A 604 -11.17 -12.66 11.80
CA ASN A 604 -11.52 -13.77 10.93
C ASN A 604 -12.15 -13.19 9.66
N GLY A 605 -11.29 -12.89 8.68
CA GLY A 605 -11.62 -12.07 7.52
C GLY A 605 -12.16 -10.67 7.89
N VAL A 606 -12.87 -10.05 6.94
CA VAL A 606 -13.48 -8.72 7.12
C VAL A 606 -14.99 -8.87 7.30
N ASN A 607 -15.41 -9.23 8.51
CA ASN A 607 -16.84 -9.35 8.88
C ASN A 607 -17.28 -8.32 9.95
N CYS A 608 -16.67 -7.14 9.95
CA CYS A 608 -16.85 -6.10 10.97
C CYS A 608 -18.31 -5.66 11.14
N GLN A 609 -19.09 -5.71 10.05
CA GLN A 609 -20.52 -5.36 10.02
C GLN A 609 -21.40 -6.20 10.95
N THR A 610 -20.97 -7.42 11.32
CA THR A 610 -21.70 -8.28 12.27
C THR A 610 -21.90 -7.60 13.62
N CYS A 611 -20.94 -6.77 14.00
CA CYS A 611 -20.92 -6.06 15.27
C CYS A 611 -21.15 -4.56 15.10
N HIS A 612 -20.56 -3.94 14.07
CA HIS A 612 -20.54 -2.50 13.85
C HIS A 612 -21.72 -2.02 12.99
N THR A 613 -22.93 -2.22 13.51
CA THR A 613 -24.20 -1.86 12.84
C THR A 613 -24.40 -0.33 12.75
N PRO A 614 -25.22 0.16 11.80
CA PRO A 614 -25.49 1.60 11.61
C PRO A 614 -26.06 2.32 12.84
N ASP A 615 -26.82 1.60 13.65
CA ASP A 615 -27.53 2.08 14.83
C ASP A 615 -26.80 1.80 16.16
N LYS A 616 -25.59 1.26 16.07
CA LYS A 616 -24.76 0.95 17.22
C LYS A 616 -24.56 2.16 18.12
N GLY A 617 -24.64 1.93 19.43
CA GLY A 617 -24.50 2.99 20.44
C GLY A 617 -23.24 3.86 20.25
N LEU A 618 -23.40 5.15 20.56
CA LEU A 618 -22.35 6.16 20.43
C LEU A 618 -21.21 5.92 21.42
N ASN A 619 -19.98 6.26 21.01
CA ASN A 619 -18.83 6.26 21.89
C ASN A 619 -18.82 7.49 22.78
N LYS A 620 -19.36 7.36 24.00
CA LYS A 620 -19.42 8.45 24.99
C LYS A 620 -18.06 9.02 25.38
N TRP A 621 -17.02 8.20 25.37
CA TRP A 621 -15.66 8.59 25.74
C TRP A 621 -14.94 9.34 24.62
N GLY A 622 -15.42 9.22 23.38
CA GLY A 622 -14.87 9.88 22.20
C GLY A 622 -15.71 11.06 21.70
N GLY A 623 -16.49 11.70 22.59
CA GLY A 623 -17.33 12.85 22.21
C GLY A 623 -18.67 12.49 21.56
N ASN A 624 -19.27 11.34 21.93
CA ASN A 624 -20.55 10.86 21.40
C ASN A 624 -20.57 10.62 19.88
N VAL A 625 -19.47 10.10 19.34
CA VAL A 625 -19.37 9.76 17.92
C VAL A 625 -19.93 8.37 17.59
N PRO A 626 -20.41 8.13 16.36
CA PRO A 626 -20.84 6.80 15.92
C PRO A 626 -19.78 5.73 16.07
N THR A 627 -20.23 4.46 16.14
CA THR A 627 -19.33 3.31 16.10
C THR A 627 -19.74 2.28 15.03
N SER A 628 -20.42 2.72 13.98
CA SER A 628 -20.75 1.90 12.80
C SER A 628 -19.50 1.58 11.97
N PHE A 629 -19.57 0.54 11.13
CA PHE A 629 -18.42 0.13 10.31
C PHE A 629 -17.97 1.25 9.37
N ALA A 630 -18.92 1.91 8.69
CA ALA A 630 -18.63 3.07 7.84
C ALA A 630 -17.91 4.18 8.61
N TYR A 631 -18.35 4.50 9.84
CA TYR A 631 -17.67 5.50 10.66
C TYR A 631 -16.24 5.05 10.99
N LYS A 632 -16.05 3.80 11.41
CA LYS A 632 -14.73 3.24 11.73
C LYS A 632 -13.76 3.33 10.55
N ALA A 633 -14.20 2.99 9.34
CA ALA A 633 -13.38 3.07 8.14
C ALA A 633 -13.14 4.52 7.69
N HIS A 634 -14.18 5.35 7.57
CA HIS A 634 -14.06 6.71 7.03
C HIS A 634 -13.37 7.71 7.98
N HIS A 635 -13.34 7.42 9.29
CA HIS A 635 -12.66 8.24 10.29
C HIS A 635 -11.32 7.68 10.78
N ALA A 636 -10.88 6.52 10.30
CA ALA A 636 -9.55 6.03 10.63
C ALA A 636 -8.50 7.02 10.11
N GLU A 637 -7.60 7.43 11.01
CA GLU A 637 -6.60 8.48 10.73
C GLU A 637 -5.69 8.08 9.56
N GLY A 638 -5.25 6.82 9.52
CA GLY A 638 -4.45 6.26 8.44
C GLY A 638 -5.14 6.19 7.08
N HIS A 639 -6.46 6.41 6.99
CA HIS A 639 -7.19 6.44 5.71
C HIS A 639 -7.29 7.84 5.10
N TYR A 640 -6.70 8.86 5.73
CA TYR A 640 -6.62 10.20 5.17
C TYR A 640 -5.31 10.91 5.56
N LEU A 641 -4.23 10.51 4.89
CA LEU A 641 -2.85 10.95 5.14
C LEU A 641 -2.51 12.30 4.47
N LYS A 642 -3.52 13.11 4.12
CA LYS A 642 -3.31 14.47 3.62
C LYS A 642 -2.78 15.42 4.71
N TYR A 643 -3.21 15.18 5.96
CA TYR A 643 -2.80 15.99 7.13
C TYR A 643 -2.26 15.13 8.26
N ALA A 644 -2.63 13.86 8.32
CA ALA A 644 -2.10 12.89 9.29
C ALA A 644 -0.75 12.33 8.81
N GLY A 645 -0.04 11.68 9.73
CA GLY A 645 1.28 11.11 9.48
C GLY A 645 2.28 12.19 9.04
N VAL A 646 2.91 11.97 7.89
CA VAL A 646 3.86 12.92 7.26
C VAL A 646 3.22 13.78 6.17
N GLY A 647 1.88 13.74 6.00
CA GLY A 647 1.17 14.53 4.99
C GLY A 647 1.41 14.08 3.54
N SER A 648 1.80 12.81 3.32
CA SER A 648 2.15 12.27 2.00
C SER A 648 0.96 12.06 1.07
N SER A 649 -0.27 12.05 1.58
CA SER A 649 -1.46 11.60 0.85
C SER A 649 -1.36 10.17 0.31
N THR A 650 -0.55 9.29 0.94
CA THR A 650 -0.42 7.86 0.57
C THR A 650 -1.78 7.17 0.50
N VAL A 651 -2.66 7.44 1.46
CA VAL A 651 -4.06 6.98 1.45
C VAL A 651 -4.97 8.20 1.61
N VAL A 652 -5.95 8.34 0.72
CA VAL A 652 -6.94 9.43 0.75
C VAL A 652 -8.36 8.90 0.58
N LYS A 653 -9.16 8.97 1.64
CA LYS A 653 -10.58 8.55 1.63
C LYS A 653 -11.49 9.28 0.63
N THR A 654 -11.00 10.34 -0.03
CA THR A 654 -11.70 10.99 -1.14
C THR A 654 -11.71 10.11 -2.38
N ASP A 655 -10.68 9.27 -2.59
CA ASP A 655 -10.73 8.20 -3.57
C ASP A 655 -11.53 7.02 -3.01
N CYS A 656 -12.81 6.98 -3.39
CA CYS A 656 -13.74 5.94 -2.98
C CYS A 656 -13.27 4.54 -3.42
N LYS A 657 -12.53 4.44 -4.54
CA LYS A 657 -12.08 3.17 -5.12
C LYS A 657 -10.97 2.52 -4.30
N THR A 658 -10.36 3.24 -3.36
CA THR A 658 -9.41 2.68 -2.38
C THR A 658 -10.01 1.49 -1.64
N CYS A 659 -11.30 1.55 -1.28
CA CYS A 659 -11.95 0.51 -0.48
C CYS A 659 -13.19 -0.10 -1.16
N HIS A 660 -13.94 0.68 -1.93
CA HIS A 660 -15.22 0.24 -2.45
C HIS A 660 -15.10 -0.66 -3.69
N THR A 661 -16.09 -1.54 -3.87
CA THR A 661 -16.34 -2.16 -5.18
C THR A 661 -16.86 -1.11 -6.17
N ASN A 662 -16.90 -1.41 -7.47
CA ASN A 662 -17.32 -0.43 -8.50
C ASN A 662 -18.71 0.18 -8.24
N ASN A 663 -19.67 -0.63 -7.77
CA ASN A 663 -21.02 -0.18 -7.41
C ASN A 663 -21.18 -0.01 -5.89
N GLY A 664 -20.08 -0.04 -5.14
CA GLY A 664 -20.06 -0.13 -3.69
C GLY A 664 -20.65 1.08 -2.98
N ILE A 665 -20.59 2.25 -3.64
CA ILE A 665 -21.11 3.52 -3.14
C ILE A 665 -22.48 3.90 -3.73
N GLU A 666 -23.11 3.02 -4.51
CA GLU A 666 -24.45 3.30 -5.06
C GLU A 666 -25.47 3.49 -3.91
N LEU A 667 -26.20 4.60 -3.96
CA LEU A 667 -27.11 5.08 -2.91
C LEU A 667 -28.54 4.52 -3.08
N GLY A 668 -29.37 4.64 -2.04
CA GLY A 668 -30.77 4.22 -2.08
C GLY A 668 -31.00 2.70 -2.01
N ARG A 669 -29.94 1.90 -1.88
CA ARG A 669 -30.00 0.42 -1.86
C ARG A 669 -30.42 -0.18 -0.50
N SER A 670 -30.50 0.64 0.55
CA SER A 670 -31.03 0.23 1.86
C SER A 670 -31.86 1.37 2.48
N PRO A 671 -33.05 1.66 1.95
CA PRO A 671 -33.81 2.85 2.32
C PRO A 671 -34.36 2.81 3.75
N ASP A 672 -34.52 1.62 4.33
CA ASP A 672 -35.07 1.43 5.68
C ASP A 672 -34.01 1.56 6.80
N ARG A 673 -32.72 1.67 6.44
CA ARG A 673 -31.65 1.84 7.41
C ARG A 673 -31.73 3.21 8.07
N ALA A 674 -31.67 3.24 9.39
CA ALA A 674 -31.49 4.45 10.19
C ALA A 674 -30.14 4.38 10.93
N TRP A 675 -29.41 5.48 10.93
CA TRP A 675 -28.12 5.59 11.59
C TRP A 675 -28.24 6.31 12.92
N ARG A 676 -27.36 6.01 13.85
CA ARG A 676 -27.26 6.70 15.13
C ARG A 676 -26.05 7.62 15.16
N TYR A 677 -26.28 8.89 15.46
CA TYR A 677 -25.28 9.96 15.50
C TYR A 677 -25.43 10.80 16.77
N GLY A 678 -24.37 11.51 17.17
CA GLY A 678 -24.46 12.60 18.14
C GLY A 678 -24.61 13.94 17.41
N ASP A 679 -25.55 14.79 17.79
CA ASP A 679 -25.67 16.16 17.25
C ASP A 679 -24.49 17.05 17.70
N ALA A 680 -24.50 18.33 17.32
CA ALA A 680 -23.43 19.27 17.69
C ALA A 680 -23.29 19.50 19.21
N ASN A 681 -24.33 19.21 19.99
CA ASN A 681 -24.32 19.25 21.46
C ASN A 681 -24.05 17.87 22.08
N GLY A 682 -23.81 16.85 21.25
CA GLY A 682 -23.61 15.47 21.66
C GLY A 682 -24.90 14.74 22.04
N ASN A 683 -26.09 15.26 21.71
CA ASN A 683 -27.35 14.55 21.91
C ASN A 683 -27.50 13.43 20.88
N ASP A 684 -28.06 12.31 21.30
CA ASP A 684 -28.33 11.18 20.44
C ASP A 684 -29.45 11.52 19.43
N ILE A 685 -29.15 11.35 18.14
CA ILE A 685 -30.06 11.61 17.02
C ILE A 685 -30.04 10.46 16.02
N TRP A 686 -31.16 10.29 15.31
CA TRP A 686 -31.30 9.31 14.25
C TRP A 686 -31.32 9.98 12.87
N VAL A 687 -30.61 9.36 11.93
CA VAL A 687 -30.35 9.92 10.59
C VAL A 687 -30.80 8.93 9.52
N SER A 688 -31.37 9.43 8.42
CA SER A 688 -31.79 8.60 7.27
C SER A 688 -30.62 7.91 6.57
N SER A 689 -30.92 6.93 5.71
CA SER A 689 -29.95 5.94 5.24
C SER A 689 -28.78 6.52 4.44
N ASP A 690 -29.05 7.28 3.39
CA ASP A 690 -28.00 7.85 2.54
C ASP A 690 -27.35 9.04 3.25
N ALA A 691 -28.14 9.89 3.91
CA ALA A 691 -27.62 11.00 4.71
C ALA A 691 -26.62 10.54 5.77
N GLY A 692 -26.92 9.46 6.50
CA GLY A 692 -26.02 8.91 7.52
C GLY A 692 -24.72 8.40 6.92
N ALA A 693 -24.76 7.79 5.72
CA ALA A 693 -23.53 7.45 5.00
C ALA A 693 -22.69 8.70 4.71
N CYS A 694 -23.28 9.79 4.23
CA CYS A 694 -22.57 11.06 3.99
C CYS A 694 -22.03 11.70 5.28
N LEU A 695 -22.80 11.67 6.38
CA LEU A 695 -22.39 12.26 7.66
C LEU A 695 -21.17 11.57 8.27
N SER A 696 -20.88 10.34 7.90
CA SER A 696 -19.63 9.67 8.29
C SER A 696 -18.35 10.35 7.77
N CYS A 697 -18.45 11.42 6.97
CA CYS A 697 -17.36 12.36 6.71
C CYS A 697 -17.81 13.82 6.89
N HIS A 698 -19.04 14.14 6.48
CA HIS A 698 -19.50 15.52 6.36
C HIS A 698 -20.08 16.11 7.64
N GLN A 699 -20.31 15.33 8.70
CA GLN A 699 -20.99 15.83 9.90
C GLN A 699 -20.25 17.00 10.56
N LYS A 700 -18.93 16.86 10.77
CA LYS A 700 -18.13 17.82 11.53
C LYS A 700 -18.21 19.25 10.99
N TYR A 701 -18.37 19.40 9.67
CA TYR A 701 -18.40 20.68 8.97
C TYR A 701 -19.68 20.88 8.16
N LEU A 702 -20.79 20.23 8.55
CA LEU A 702 -22.06 20.33 7.85
C LEU A 702 -22.66 21.73 7.99
N SER A 703 -22.70 22.48 6.90
CA SER A 703 -23.29 23.83 6.86
C SER A 703 -24.81 23.80 6.91
N ASP A 704 -25.45 24.93 7.26
CA ASP A 704 -26.91 25.03 7.26
C ASP A 704 -27.52 24.86 5.85
N SER A 705 -26.78 25.28 4.81
CA SER A 705 -27.13 24.98 3.42
C SER A 705 -27.07 23.48 3.14
N GLY A 706 -26.04 22.78 3.64
CA GLY A 706 -25.94 21.32 3.54
C GLY A 706 -27.08 20.59 4.26
N LYS A 707 -27.46 21.04 5.47
CA LYS A 707 -28.62 20.51 6.18
C LYS A 707 -29.90 20.71 5.38
N SER A 708 -30.14 21.94 4.89
CA SER A 708 -31.30 22.28 4.05
C SER A 708 -31.35 21.45 2.76
N HIS A 709 -30.20 21.23 2.13
CA HIS A 709 -30.08 20.38 0.95
C HIS A 709 -30.50 18.94 1.26
N ILE A 710 -29.98 18.34 2.34
CA ILE A 710 -30.34 16.97 2.74
C ILE A 710 -31.84 16.87 3.02
N THR A 711 -32.40 17.79 3.81
CA THR A 711 -33.82 17.73 4.20
C THR A 711 -34.77 18.01 3.04
N THR A 712 -34.41 18.92 2.13
CA THR A 712 -35.18 19.20 0.91
C THR A 712 -35.28 17.98 0.00
N ASN A 713 -34.23 17.14 -0.02
CA ASN A 713 -34.19 15.91 -0.81
C ASN A 713 -34.64 14.66 -0.03
N GLY A 714 -35.35 14.87 1.08
CA GLY A 714 -36.05 13.84 1.84
C GLY A 714 -35.23 13.12 2.92
N GLY A 715 -34.01 13.59 3.20
CA GLY A 715 -33.20 13.09 4.31
C GLY A 715 -33.66 13.64 5.67
N ILE A 716 -33.37 12.89 6.74
CA ILE A 716 -33.70 13.25 8.12
C ILE A 716 -32.40 13.36 8.92
N LEU A 717 -32.26 14.44 9.68
CA LEU A 717 -31.08 14.75 10.51
C LEU A 717 -31.41 14.91 12.00
N ASP A 718 -32.68 14.76 12.36
CA ASP A 718 -33.23 15.05 13.69
C ASP A 718 -34.21 13.96 14.17
N GLY A 719 -33.98 12.72 13.74
CA GLY A 719 -34.79 11.57 14.13
C GLY A 719 -34.74 11.30 15.63
N VAL A 720 -35.87 10.99 16.24
CA VAL A 720 -35.93 10.59 17.66
C VAL A 720 -35.66 9.11 17.88
N ASP A 721 -36.03 8.29 16.90
CA ASP A 721 -35.75 6.85 16.83
C ASP A 721 -35.75 6.36 15.37
N ALA A 722 -35.43 5.09 15.15
CA ALA A 722 -35.40 4.50 13.82
C ALA A 722 -36.76 4.51 13.11
N ALA A 723 -37.86 4.30 13.83
CA ALA A 723 -39.19 4.22 13.26
C ALA A 723 -39.67 5.60 12.77
N ASP A 724 -39.35 6.64 13.53
CA ASP A 724 -39.56 8.04 13.14
C ASP A 724 -38.83 8.37 11.83
N VAL A 725 -37.54 8.02 11.72
CA VAL A 725 -36.76 8.20 10.49
C VAL A 725 -37.40 7.45 9.32
N GLN A 726 -37.73 6.17 9.49
CA GLN A 726 -38.34 5.35 8.44
C GLN A 726 -39.70 5.90 7.96
N HIS A 727 -40.47 6.48 8.88
CA HIS A 727 -41.75 7.10 8.55
C HIS A 727 -41.57 8.41 7.75
N ARG A 728 -40.70 9.31 8.24
CA ARG A 728 -40.52 10.66 7.69
C ARG A 728 -39.62 10.71 6.46
N ALA A 729 -38.58 9.89 6.38
CA ALA A 729 -37.59 9.95 5.31
C ALA A 729 -38.17 9.52 3.97
N LYS A 730 -37.80 10.24 2.91
CA LYS A 730 -38.14 9.98 1.49
C LYS A 730 -36.95 10.38 0.62
N GLU A 731 -35.78 9.82 0.93
CA GLU A 731 -34.52 10.17 0.26
C GLU A 731 -34.59 9.93 -1.26
N THR A 732 -34.10 10.91 -2.01
CA THR A 732 -33.98 10.86 -3.48
C THR A 732 -32.53 11.10 -3.94
N CYS A 733 -31.57 10.88 -3.04
CA CYS A 733 -30.14 11.17 -3.21
C CYS A 733 -29.55 10.55 -4.48
N SER A 734 -29.88 9.28 -4.75
CA SER A 734 -29.35 8.50 -5.88
C SER A 734 -29.73 9.06 -7.26
N THR A 735 -30.73 9.95 -7.34
CA THR A 735 -31.13 10.58 -8.62
C THR A 735 -30.10 11.59 -9.13
N CYS A 736 -29.30 12.18 -8.23
CA CYS A 736 -28.29 13.18 -8.54
C CYS A 736 -26.87 12.71 -8.19
N HIS A 737 -26.74 11.93 -7.12
CA HIS A 737 -25.46 11.39 -6.62
C HIS A 737 -25.29 9.94 -7.08
N SER A 738 -25.11 9.73 -8.38
CA SER A 738 -24.64 8.45 -8.91
C SER A 738 -23.23 8.15 -8.40
N ALA A 739 -22.80 6.89 -8.43
CA ALA A 739 -21.44 6.51 -8.02
C ALA A 739 -20.37 7.32 -8.78
N GLU A 740 -20.52 7.46 -10.10
CA GLU A 740 -19.67 8.30 -10.95
C GLU A 740 -19.66 9.75 -10.49
N LYS A 741 -20.83 10.33 -10.20
CA LYS A 741 -20.92 11.73 -9.78
C LYS A 741 -20.31 11.95 -8.39
N VAL A 742 -20.46 10.99 -7.48
CA VAL A 742 -19.81 11.04 -6.16
C VAL A 742 -18.30 11.04 -6.33
N ILE A 743 -17.74 10.14 -7.14
CA ILE A 743 -16.30 10.06 -7.39
C ILE A 743 -15.78 11.38 -8.00
N GLU A 744 -16.48 11.91 -9.01
CA GLU A 744 -16.14 13.20 -9.65
C GLU A 744 -16.11 14.36 -8.63
N LEU A 745 -17.11 14.43 -7.74
CA LEU A 745 -17.19 15.47 -6.70
C LEU A 745 -16.08 15.37 -5.64
N HIS A 746 -15.40 14.23 -5.57
CA HIS A 746 -14.26 14.00 -4.67
C HIS A 746 -12.91 14.04 -5.39
N GLY A 747 -12.88 14.42 -6.68
CA GLY A 747 -11.67 14.71 -7.43
C GLY A 747 -11.09 13.54 -8.23
N TYR A 748 -11.89 12.51 -8.52
CA TYR A 748 -11.44 11.29 -9.22
C TYR A 748 -12.34 10.90 -10.40
#